data_AF-A0A1Q9TY89-F1
#
_entry.id   AF-A0A1Q9TY89-F1
#
_cell.length_a   1.000
_cell.length_b   1.000
_cell.length_c   1.000
_cell.angle_alpha   90.00
_cell.angle_beta   90.00
_cell.angle_gamma   90.00
#
_symmetry.space_group_name_H-M   'P 1'
#
loop_
_entity.id
_entity.type
_entity.pdbx_description
1 polymer ?
#
loop_
_entity_poly.entity_id
_entity_poly.type
_entity_poly.pdbx_seq_one_letter_code
_entity_poly.pdbx_strand_id
1 'polypeptide(L)'
;MIAPRLVLTSAHVVPEPGGEVSFFTPAGTATFTGHVVWRGTPHGRDDAALVEVTDPAWPAPPVRTRWGRLVTDRPGISCHTWGYPDLVQRQGRPVETSQPSGTLNPGNRMIGDRYVLDITTHPPRWEQDGSPWGGLSGAALVCEGLVVGVVATDPAHRAHASLEAVPAYVLHHDPAFRAVLDRHQVSVVLEPVELAHLAHTPLTHQRPSPASLLEAHRKVVDFHGRDEIMGTLAQWCESDDVLSAVVVHGPGGQGKTRLGHELTAHLAHPDTPGRRWATVWVKDTTTTEELDPIGETTVPLLLVVDYAETRTTQLRRLLELCDRPPGSAPVRLLLLVRTLGEWWEQVNTTTGHLLADITRQILLPPLAPRTVDRTREYRTALHHLAAALPAARTPTPADWDQAAADLPDPDLSGAGWETVLSVHMRALADLLDATQPPTTITPDSAVEGRVLAHEYRYWTQAATAHQLEEAELQQPLRDVLALAFTLAPAGIEEADQLLDNVKVLEGQTAARKHQIRRWISSLYPTGGAGVWGRLQPDRLLEYFLGRRLHNNPALFDPHLEDISTGDAERLVTLYTRAAAHPALPGLGTHLTALCARHIRALGPVAVDVATQAENPGPLLQALEQTTADTTTPIEVLAQLSDALPHFSHRLAEWAGQVSDRMVHALREQAAKDPDAFLPDLARSLNNQANRLADLGRREEALNASTEAVRIRRTLAQQRPD
;
A
#
# COMPACT_ATOMS: atom_id res chain seq x y z
N MET A 1 7.02 21.38 18.38
CA MET A 1 6.43 20.38 19.30
C MET A 1 6.48 19.02 18.64
N ILE A 2 6.69 17.96 19.41
CA ILE A 2 6.69 16.59 18.88
C ILE A 2 5.56 15.68 19.41
N ALA A 3 4.93 16.07 20.53
CA ALA A 3 3.70 15.49 21.06
C ALA A 3 2.86 16.60 21.74
N PRO A 4 1.59 16.37 22.12
CA PRO A 4 0.72 17.41 22.69
C PRO A 4 1.31 18.17 23.89
N ARG A 5 2.20 17.56 24.67
CA ARG A 5 2.90 18.20 25.80
C ARG A 5 4.42 18.04 25.76
N LEU A 6 4.99 17.66 24.61
CA LEU A 6 6.42 17.39 24.47
C LEU A 6 7.05 18.25 23.39
N VAL A 7 8.15 18.92 23.73
CA VAL A 7 8.90 19.82 22.84
C VAL A 7 10.32 19.31 22.66
N LEU A 8 10.76 19.22 21.41
CA LEU A 8 12.15 19.04 21.02
C LEU A 8 12.81 20.41 20.85
N THR A 9 14.01 20.59 21.39
CA THR A 9 14.83 21.79 21.25
C THR A 9 16.32 21.44 21.31
N SER A 10 17.23 22.41 21.28
CA SER A 10 18.68 22.18 21.47
C SER A 10 19.05 22.05 22.96
N ALA A 11 20.11 21.32 23.30
CA ALA A 11 20.54 21.16 24.68
C ALA A 11 21.13 22.45 25.28
N HIS A 12 21.83 23.23 24.46
CA HIS A 12 22.49 24.46 24.90
C HIS A 12 21.54 25.63 25.19
N VAL A 13 20.27 25.56 24.77
CA VAL A 13 19.27 26.62 25.02
C VAL A 13 18.42 26.36 26.27
N VAL A 14 18.62 25.21 26.92
CA VAL A 14 17.85 24.81 28.12
C VAL A 14 18.77 24.46 29.29
N PRO A 15 18.27 24.58 30.54
CA PRO A 15 19.00 24.14 31.74
C PRO A 15 19.14 22.61 31.81
N GLU A 16 19.81 22.12 32.85
CA GLU A 16 19.92 20.68 33.14
C GLU A 16 18.54 20.01 33.32
N PRO A 17 18.44 18.68 33.16
CA PRO A 17 17.21 17.93 33.44
C PRO A 17 16.58 18.30 34.79
N GLY A 18 15.27 18.55 34.79
CA GLY A 18 14.51 19.08 35.93
C GLY A 18 14.45 20.60 36.01
N GLY A 19 15.28 21.32 35.24
CA GLY A 19 15.22 22.78 35.16
C GLY A 19 13.97 23.28 34.43
N GLU A 20 13.47 24.44 34.88
CA GLU A 20 12.26 25.07 34.34
C GLU A 20 12.55 25.82 33.04
N VAL A 21 11.63 25.72 32.08
CA VAL A 21 11.67 26.39 30.78
C VAL A 21 10.32 27.06 30.52
N SER A 22 10.35 28.28 29.99
CA SER A 22 9.15 29.01 29.56
C SER A 22 8.92 28.86 28.06
N PHE A 23 7.66 28.69 27.68
CA PHE A 23 7.20 28.57 26.29
C PHE A 23 6.23 29.68 25.95
N PHE A 24 6.10 30.01 24.67
CA PHE A 24 5.01 30.83 24.15
C PHE A 24 4.52 30.21 22.84
N THR A 25 3.30 30.55 22.43
CA THR A 25 2.76 30.17 21.12
C THR A 25 2.80 31.37 20.17
N PRO A 26 3.04 31.18 18.85
CA PRO A 26 3.13 32.31 17.92
C PRO A 26 1.88 33.19 17.88
N ALA A 27 0.70 32.62 18.18
CA ALA A 27 -0.58 33.32 18.15
C ALA A 27 -0.99 33.92 19.52
N GLY A 28 -0.20 33.73 20.58
CA GLY A 28 -0.56 34.09 21.95
C GLY A 28 0.50 34.90 22.67
N THR A 29 0.06 35.79 23.56
CA THR A 29 0.94 36.53 24.48
C THR A 29 1.18 35.80 25.79
N ALA A 30 0.49 34.67 26.02
CA ALA A 30 0.63 33.86 27.20
C ALA A 30 1.94 33.06 27.17
N THR A 31 2.64 33.06 28.30
CA THR A 31 3.79 32.21 28.56
C THR A 31 3.36 31.01 29.40
N PHE A 32 3.85 29.83 29.05
CA PHE A 32 3.58 28.57 29.74
C PHE A 32 4.87 28.00 30.32
N THR A 33 4.77 27.15 31.34
CA THR A 33 5.93 26.51 31.97
C THR A 33 6.02 25.02 31.68
N GLY A 34 7.25 24.51 31.73
CA GLY A 34 7.56 23.09 31.68
C GLY A 34 8.97 22.82 32.19
N HIS A 35 9.38 21.56 32.15
CA HIS A 35 10.69 21.13 32.66
C HIS A 35 11.41 20.22 31.68
N VAL A 36 12.73 20.27 31.71
CA VAL A 36 13.59 19.42 30.86
C VAL A 36 13.50 17.98 31.36
N VAL A 37 13.06 17.06 30.50
CA VAL A 37 12.90 15.62 30.81
C VAL A 37 14.03 14.76 30.23
N TRP A 38 14.73 15.27 29.23
CA TRP A 38 15.95 14.68 28.68
C TRP A 38 16.81 15.78 28.07
N ARG A 39 18.14 15.64 28.17
CA ARG A 39 19.10 16.59 27.61
C ARG A 39 20.38 15.84 27.21
N GLY A 40 20.77 15.98 25.96
CA GLY A 40 22.08 15.53 25.48
C GLY A 40 23.19 16.52 25.85
N THR A 41 24.32 16.47 25.15
CA THR A 41 25.47 17.33 25.46
C THR A 41 25.35 18.69 24.77
N PRO A 42 25.34 19.83 25.50
CA PRO A 42 25.37 21.18 24.91
C PRO A 42 26.56 21.34 23.96
N HIS A 43 26.30 21.77 22.71
CA HIS A 43 27.29 21.86 21.62
C HIS A 43 28.00 20.54 21.25
N GLY A 44 27.57 19.42 21.82
CA GLY A 44 28.07 18.07 21.52
C GLY A 44 27.34 17.42 20.36
N ARG A 45 27.67 16.16 20.04
CA ARG A 45 27.06 15.41 18.92
C ARG A 45 25.55 15.23 19.06
N ASP A 46 25.04 15.25 20.27
CA ASP A 46 23.64 15.03 20.64
C ASP A 46 23.01 16.30 21.22
N ASP A 47 23.40 17.49 20.74
CA ASP A 47 22.91 18.81 21.21
C ASP A 47 21.41 19.03 20.95
N ALA A 48 20.61 18.34 21.75
CA ALA A 48 19.17 18.33 21.75
C ALA A 48 18.65 18.12 23.18
N ALA A 49 17.42 18.54 23.41
CA ALA A 49 16.71 18.32 24.66
C ALA A 49 15.22 18.09 24.40
N LEU A 50 14.60 17.36 25.33
CA LEU A 50 13.17 17.19 25.41
C LEU A 50 12.66 17.94 26.64
N VAL A 51 11.61 18.72 26.44
CA VAL A 51 10.98 19.51 27.49
C VAL A 51 9.50 19.15 27.55
N GLU A 52 9.03 18.78 28.74
CA GLU A 52 7.63 18.44 29.00
C GLU A 52 6.90 19.68 29.52
N VAL A 53 5.81 20.05 28.85
CA VAL A 53 4.96 21.17 29.26
C VAL A 53 4.10 20.72 30.44
N THR A 54 4.29 21.35 31.60
CA THR A 54 3.55 21.02 32.83
C THR A 54 2.41 21.98 33.12
N ASP A 55 2.38 23.13 32.47
CA ASP A 55 1.34 24.14 32.68
C ASP A 55 -0.07 23.59 32.37
N PRO A 56 -1.00 23.56 33.34
CA PRO A 56 -2.36 23.07 33.13
C PRO A 56 -3.15 23.88 32.10
N ALA A 57 -2.82 25.15 31.91
CA ALA A 57 -3.47 26.04 30.93
C ALA A 57 -3.01 25.77 29.49
N TRP A 58 -2.03 24.88 29.30
CA TRP A 58 -1.54 24.52 27.97
C TRP A 58 -2.64 23.82 27.15
N PRO A 59 -2.97 24.31 25.94
CA PRO A 59 -4.08 23.79 25.13
C PRO A 59 -3.85 22.38 24.56
N ALA A 60 -2.64 21.83 24.68
CA ALA A 60 -2.28 20.48 24.23
C ALA A 60 -2.74 20.15 22.80
N PRO A 61 -2.26 20.90 21.78
CA PRO A 61 -2.71 20.69 20.41
C PRO A 61 -2.41 19.25 19.96
N PRO A 62 -3.27 18.66 19.11
CA PRO A 62 -3.03 17.34 18.57
C PRO A 62 -1.81 17.40 17.63
N VAL A 63 -0.68 16.86 18.10
CA VAL A 63 0.56 16.77 17.33
C VAL A 63 0.88 15.30 17.09
N ARG A 64 1.14 14.92 15.84
CA ARG A 64 1.67 13.61 15.46
C ARG A 64 2.93 13.81 14.64
N THR A 65 4.06 13.47 15.24
CA THR A 65 5.37 13.60 14.59
C THR A 65 5.75 12.29 13.95
N ARG A 66 6.21 12.38 12.70
CA ARG A 66 6.88 11.28 11.99
C ARG A 66 8.35 11.63 11.87
N TRP A 67 9.22 10.66 12.12
CA TRP A 67 10.66 10.84 12.06
C TRP A 67 11.21 10.28 10.77
N GLY A 68 12.21 10.96 10.21
CA GLY A 68 12.85 10.57 8.98
C GLY A 68 14.36 10.38 9.13
N ARG A 69 14.94 9.58 8.25
CA ARG A 69 16.38 9.47 8.05
C ARG A 69 16.67 9.41 6.55
N LEU A 70 17.79 10.02 6.14
CA LEU A 70 18.32 9.89 4.79
C LEU A 70 18.97 8.51 4.63
N VAL A 71 18.62 7.80 3.56
CA VAL A 71 19.02 6.40 3.30
C VAL A 71 19.81 6.22 2.01
N THR A 72 20.05 7.29 1.26
CA THR A 72 20.85 7.33 0.03
C THR A 72 22.01 8.31 0.17
N ASP A 73 22.93 8.33 -0.78
CA ASP A 73 23.96 9.37 -0.93
C ASP A 73 23.54 10.48 -1.91
N ARG A 74 22.28 10.46 -2.38
CA ARG A 74 21.76 11.41 -3.36
C ARG A 74 21.81 12.86 -2.82
N PRO A 75 22.45 13.79 -3.56
CA PRO A 75 22.47 15.19 -3.17
C PRO A 75 21.13 15.90 -3.46
N GLY A 76 20.94 17.06 -2.85
CA GLY A 76 19.85 17.97 -3.19
C GLY A 76 18.50 17.65 -2.54
N ILE A 77 18.48 16.95 -1.41
CA ILE A 77 17.23 16.60 -0.72
C ILE A 77 16.58 17.87 -0.19
N SER A 78 15.37 18.18 -0.67
CA SER A 78 14.61 19.36 -0.26
C SER A 78 14.30 19.33 1.23
N CYS A 79 14.55 20.44 1.92
CA CYS A 79 14.30 20.55 3.34
C CYS A 79 13.99 21.98 3.75
N HIS A 80 13.32 22.12 4.88
CA HIS A 80 13.02 23.41 5.47
C HIS A 80 13.07 23.34 6.99
N THR A 81 13.18 24.51 7.61
CA THR A 81 13.06 24.67 9.06
C THR A 81 12.17 25.87 9.36
N TRP A 82 11.66 25.95 10.59
CA TRP A 82 10.78 27.02 11.03
C TRP A 82 11.10 27.38 12.47
N GLY A 83 11.37 28.66 12.72
CA GLY A 83 11.54 29.17 14.08
C GLY A 83 11.47 30.70 14.12
N TYR A 84 12.15 31.28 15.11
CA TYR A 84 12.03 32.70 15.47
C TYR A 84 13.39 33.40 15.38
N PRO A 85 14.00 33.51 14.17
CA PRO A 85 15.33 34.06 14.06
C PRO A 85 15.37 35.55 14.41
N ASP A 86 16.49 36.00 14.98
CA ASP A 86 16.82 37.41 15.26
C ASP A 86 16.66 38.29 14.01
N LEU A 87 16.91 37.72 12.82
CA LEU A 87 16.74 38.38 11.52
C LEU A 87 15.39 39.09 11.34
N VAL A 88 14.30 38.52 11.85
CA VAL A 88 12.94 39.04 11.68
C VAL A 88 12.40 39.73 12.93
N GLN A 89 13.14 39.68 14.05
CA GLN A 89 12.69 40.30 15.29
C GLN A 89 12.85 41.82 15.26
N ARG A 90 11.86 42.52 15.83
CA ARG A 90 11.87 43.99 15.97
C ARG A 90 11.47 44.37 17.38
N GLN A 91 12.25 45.26 18.00
CA GLN A 91 11.99 45.71 19.37
C GLN A 91 10.59 46.36 19.47
N GLY A 92 9.80 45.94 20.47
CA GLY A 92 8.44 46.46 20.69
C GLY A 92 7.36 45.93 19.73
N ARG A 93 7.68 44.96 18.86
CA ARG A 93 6.70 44.26 18.01
C ARG A 93 6.45 42.83 18.49
N PRO A 94 5.33 42.20 18.11
CA PRO A 94 5.13 40.77 18.32
C PRO A 94 6.28 39.94 17.75
N VAL A 95 6.52 38.78 18.35
CA VAL A 95 7.53 37.83 17.88
C VAL A 95 7.12 37.33 16.49
N GLU A 96 8.04 37.41 15.53
CA GLU A 96 7.80 36.98 14.16
C GLU A 96 8.50 35.66 13.85
N THR A 97 7.99 34.93 12.86
CA THR A 97 8.58 33.66 12.42
C THR A 97 9.26 33.77 11.07
N SER A 98 10.20 32.87 10.81
CA SER A 98 10.79 32.68 9.48
C SER A 98 10.87 31.20 9.15
N GLN A 99 10.70 30.88 7.86
CA GLN A 99 10.75 29.51 7.35
C GLN A 99 11.85 29.38 6.27
N PRO A 100 13.13 29.30 6.65
CA PRO A 100 14.21 29.04 5.70
C PRO A 100 14.04 27.68 5.03
N SER A 101 14.34 27.62 3.74
CA SER A 101 14.36 26.39 2.94
C SER A 101 15.68 26.24 2.20
N GLY A 102 16.02 25.01 1.84
CA GLY A 102 17.28 24.68 1.21
C GLY A 102 17.40 23.20 0.90
N THR A 103 18.64 22.74 0.79
CA THR A 103 18.94 21.35 0.44
C THR A 103 19.86 20.69 1.46
N LEU A 104 19.66 19.38 1.67
CA LEU A 104 20.58 18.50 2.35
C LEU A 104 21.37 17.68 1.34
N ASN A 105 22.66 17.53 1.62
CA ASN A 105 23.55 16.64 0.91
C ASN A 105 24.07 15.60 1.93
N PRO A 106 23.68 14.31 1.87
CA PRO A 106 24.05 13.30 2.86
C PRO A 106 25.57 13.16 3.09
N GLY A 107 26.37 13.47 2.06
CA GLY A 107 27.83 13.50 2.14
C GLY A 107 28.41 14.57 3.06
N ASN A 108 27.68 15.68 3.29
CA ASN A 108 28.18 16.79 4.10
C ASN A 108 28.21 16.41 5.57
N ARG A 109 29.39 16.60 6.21
CA ARG A 109 29.62 16.32 7.64
C ARG A 109 29.21 14.90 8.09
N MET A 110 29.20 13.93 7.18
CA MET A 110 28.84 12.53 7.44
C MET A 110 29.63 11.92 8.61
N ILE A 111 30.96 12.10 8.66
CA ILE A 111 31.83 11.59 9.74
C ILE A 111 31.47 12.19 11.10
N GLY A 112 30.90 13.40 11.11
CA GLY A 112 30.49 14.10 12.31
C GLY A 112 29.08 13.79 12.79
N ASP A 113 28.34 12.91 12.10
CA ASP A 113 26.92 12.64 12.34
C ASP A 113 26.09 13.94 12.39
N ARG A 114 26.19 14.73 11.32
CA ARG A 114 25.55 16.03 11.19
C ARG A 114 24.86 16.16 9.86
N TYR A 115 23.69 16.81 9.87
CA TYR A 115 23.08 17.32 8.65
C TYR A 115 23.43 18.79 8.46
N VAL A 116 23.68 19.17 7.22
CA VAL A 116 23.97 20.54 6.82
C VAL A 116 22.91 20.98 5.83
N LEU A 117 22.03 21.86 6.28
CA LEU A 117 21.05 22.56 5.45
C LEU A 117 21.78 23.71 4.76
N ASP A 118 22.01 23.60 3.46
CA ASP A 118 22.48 24.70 2.62
C ASP A 118 21.26 25.55 2.22
N ILE A 119 21.15 26.76 2.78
CA ILE A 119 19.96 27.63 2.64
C ILE A 119 19.96 28.27 1.25
N THR A 120 18.83 28.19 0.55
CA THR A 120 18.67 28.74 -0.80
C THR A 120 18.80 30.27 -0.84
N THR A 121 18.21 30.94 0.16
CA THR A 121 18.22 32.41 0.26
C THR A 121 19.18 32.83 1.37
N HIS A 122 20.34 33.34 1.00
CA HIS A 122 21.29 33.88 1.97
C HIS A 122 20.66 35.04 2.76
N PRO A 123 20.94 35.14 4.06
CA PRO A 123 20.48 36.30 4.83
C PRO A 123 21.17 37.57 4.30
N PRO A 124 20.52 38.74 4.41
CA PRO A 124 21.16 40.01 4.11
C PRO A 124 22.40 40.22 5.00
N ARG A 125 23.28 41.16 4.64
CA ARG A 125 24.46 41.51 5.46
C ARG A 125 24.02 41.77 6.90
N TRP A 126 24.57 40.99 7.82
CA TRP A 126 24.28 41.07 9.26
C TRP A 126 25.39 41.86 9.94
N GLU A 127 25.05 43.03 10.47
CA GLU A 127 25.98 43.97 11.10
C GLU A 127 25.90 43.96 12.63
N GLN A 128 25.02 43.13 13.20
CA GLN A 128 24.85 42.97 14.65
C GLN A 128 25.74 41.84 15.17
N ASP A 129 26.09 41.91 16.47
CA ASP A 129 26.78 40.81 17.14
C ASP A 129 25.90 39.55 17.18
N GLY A 130 26.49 38.38 16.90
CA GLY A 130 25.78 37.10 16.88
C GLY A 130 25.37 36.66 15.48
N SER A 131 24.46 35.68 15.41
CA SER A 131 23.97 35.11 14.16
C SER A 131 22.60 35.69 13.78
N PRO A 132 22.33 36.02 12.50
CA PRO A 132 20.98 36.36 12.03
C PRO A 132 19.98 35.23 12.28
N TRP A 133 20.47 33.99 12.40
CA TRP A 133 19.72 32.78 12.67
C TRP A 133 19.64 32.44 14.16
N GLY A 134 20.16 33.31 15.05
CA GLY A 134 19.93 33.21 16.49
C GLY A 134 18.43 33.06 16.78
N GLY A 135 18.03 32.07 17.57
CA GLY A 135 16.61 31.71 17.75
C GLY A 135 16.07 30.59 16.84
N LEU A 136 16.86 30.09 15.87
CA LEU A 136 16.57 28.84 15.15
C LEU A 136 17.15 27.59 15.84
N SER A 137 18.03 27.75 16.83
CA SER A 137 18.51 26.59 17.61
C SER A 137 17.34 25.94 18.33
N GLY A 138 17.15 24.64 18.11
CA GLY A 138 16.01 23.86 18.57
C GLY A 138 14.88 23.72 17.55
N ALA A 139 14.95 24.41 16.41
CA ALA A 139 13.96 24.25 15.35
C ALA A 139 14.05 22.86 14.70
N ALA A 140 12.90 22.29 14.33
CA ALA A 140 12.87 21.03 13.60
C ALA A 140 13.39 21.24 12.17
N LEU A 141 14.20 20.30 11.70
CA LEU A 141 14.57 20.18 10.29
C LEU A 141 13.65 19.14 9.64
N VAL A 142 12.96 19.53 8.58
CA VAL A 142 11.89 18.74 7.97
C VAL A 142 12.17 18.47 6.49
N CYS A 143 12.04 17.21 6.08
CA CYS A 143 12.10 16.74 4.70
C CYS A 143 10.85 15.91 4.39
N GLU A 144 10.11 16.19 3.31
CA GLU A 144 8.90 15.43 2.93
C GLU A 144 7.89 15.22 4.08
N GLY A 145 7.74 16.22 4.96
CA GLY A 145 6.87 16.14 6.14
C GLY A 145 7.39 15.28 7.30
N LEU A 146 8.61 14.75 7.20
CA LEU A 146 9.30 13.98 8.24
C LEU A 146 10.30 14.86 8.97
N VAL A 147 10.34 14.78 10.31
CA VAL A 147 11.38 15.43 11.11
C VAL A 147 12.65 14.60 11.02
N VAL A 148 13.68 15.16 10.38
CA VAL A 148 14.97 14.48 10.15
C VAL A 148 16.04 14.89 11.15
N GLY A 149 15.82 15.95 11.92
CA GLY A 149 16.76 16.43 12.93
C GLY A 149 16.31 17.72 13.61
N VAL A 150 17.20 18.25 14.44
CA VAL A 150 17.02 19.52 15.14
C VAL A 150 18.18 20.46 14.86
N VAL A 151 17.90 21.69 14.46
CA VAL A 151 18.90 22.72 14.20
C VAL A 151 19.65 22.99 15.50
N ALA A 152 20.98 22.91 15.46
CA ALA A 152 21.83 23.06 16.64
C ALA A 152 22.80 24.23 16.53
N THR A 153 23.26 24.58 15.33
CA THR A 153 24.28 25.63 15.18
C THR A 153 24.23 26.28 13.81
N ASP A 154 24.50 27.57 13.77
CA ASP A 154 24.88 28.31 12.56
C ASP A 154 26.41 28.48 12.51
N PRO A 155 27.13 27.76 11.65
CA PRO A 155 28.58 27.85 11.56
C PRO A 155 29.05 29.21 11.04
N ALA A 156 29.70 29.99 11.91
CA ALA A 156 30.18 31.36 11.62
C ALA A 156 31.07 31.49 10.37
N HIS A 157 31.78 30.43 9.97
CA HIS A 157 32.69 30.43 8.81
C HIS A 157 31.98 30.24 7.46
N ARG A 158 30.64 30.13 7.43
CA ARG A 158 29.86 29.93 6.21
C ARG A 158 28.98 31.12 5.84
N ALA A 159 29.29 32.30 6.37
CA ALA A 159 28.55 33.54 6.10
C ALA A 159 27.02 33.38 6.25
N HIS A 160 26.60 32.56 7.24
CA HIS A 160 25.19 32.27 7.53
C HIS A 160 24.41 31.64 6.36
N ALA A 161 25.11 31.01 5.42
CA ALA A 161 24.52 30.33 4.26
C ALA A 161 24.02 28.92 4.57
N SER A 162 24.29 28.40 5.76
CA SER A 162 23.95 27.03 6.12
C SER A 162 23.65 26.87 7.59
N LEU A 163 22.85 25.87 7.95
CA LEU A 163 22.59 25.49 9.32
C LEU A 163 23.02 24.04 9.56
N GLU A 164 23.67 23.78 10.69
CA GLU A 164 23.95 22.41 11.15
C GLU A 164 22.82 21.93 12.06
N ALA A 165 22.38 20.69 11.81
CA ALA A 165 21.37 20.02 12.59
C ALA A 165 21.88 18.67 13.14
N VAL A 166 21.46 18.33 14.35
CA VAL A 166 21.64 17.00 14.93
C VAL A 166 20.62 16.06 14.29
N PRO A 167 21.05 14.99 13.61
CA PRO A 167 20.14 14.05 12.96
C PRO A 167 19.27 13.29 13.96
N ALA A 168 18.03 13.00 13.57
CA ALA A 168 17.09 12.22 14.40
C ALA A 168 17.65 10.84 14.76
N TYR A 169 18.38 10.19 13.85
CA TYR A 169 18.99 8.88 14.12
C TYR A 169 20.04 8.91 15.22
N VAL A 170 20.70 10.05 15.45
CA VAL A 170 21.64 10.24 16.56
C VAL A 170 20.86 10.28 17.88
N LEU A 171 19.77 11.04 17.92
CA LEU A 171 18.91 11.17 19.11
C LEU A 171 18.26 9.83 19.48
N HIS A 172 17.76 9.10 18.49
CA HIS A 172 17.14 7.78 18.69
C HIS A 172 18.13 6.71 19.13
N HIS A 173 19.44 6.96 19.08
CA HIS A 173 20.42 6.03 19.63
C HIS A 173 20.39 5.99 21.17
N ASP A 174 20.00 7.10 21.82
CA ASP A 174 19.91 7.19 23.28
C ASP A 174 18.63 6.49 23.81
N PRO A 175 18.75 5.44 24.65
CA PRO A 175 17.60 4.80 25.28
C PRO A 175 16.77 5.75 26.16
N ALA A 176 17.38 6.74 26.81
CA ALA A 176 16.68 7.69 27.67
C ALA A 176 15.80 8.64 26.84
N PHE A 177 16.28 9.09 25.68
CA PHE A 177 15.49 9.85 24.72
C PHE A 177 14.25 9.06 24.28
N ARG A 178 14.45 7.78 23.91
CA ARG A 178 13.36 6.90 23.44
C ARG A 178 12.34 6.58 24.53
N ALA A 179 12.77 6.40 25.78
CA ALA A 179 11.87 6.18 26.91
C ALA A 179 10.92 7.36 27.15
N VAL A 180 11.36 8.60 26.88
CA VAL A 180 10.48 9.77 26.92
C VAL A 180 9.50 9.75 25.76
N LEU A 181 9.93 9.44 24.54
CA LEU A 181 9.03 9.33 23.38
C LEU A 181 7.92 8.29 23.61
N ASP A 182 8.27 7.12 24.15
CA ASP A 182 7.34 6.02 24.43
C ASP A 182 6.25 6.43 25.45
N ARG A 183 6.64 7.14 26.53
CA ARG A 183 5.69 7.69 27.51
C ARG A 183 4.65 8.63 26.89
N HIS A 184 5.05 9.35 25.83
CA HIS A 184 4.18 10.26 25.09
C HIS A 184 3.58 9.63 23.82
N GLN A 185 3.72 8.31 23.63
CA GLN A 185 3.21 7.56 22.47
C GLN A 185 3.70 8.11 21.12
N VAL A 186 4.93 8.62 21.09
CA VAL A 186 5.59 9.09 19.86
C VAL A 186 6.35 7.92 19.24
N SER A 187 6.15 7.69 17.94
CA SER A 187 6.86 6.65 17.20
C SER A 187 8.38 6.85 17.29
N VAL A 188 9.12 5.76 17.49
CA VAL A 188 10.59 5.73 17.46
C VAL A 188 11.15 5.26 16.12
N VAL A 189 10.27 4.94 15.16
CA VAL A 189 10.64 4.45 13.83
C VAL A 189 11.11 5.60 12.94
N LEU A 190 12.25 5.41 12.28
CA LEU A 190 12.84 6.35 11.33
C LEU A 190 12.46 5.93 9.91
N GLU A 191 11.68 6.77 9.23
CA GLU A 191 11.22 6.50 7.87
C GLU A 191 12.27 6.93 6.82
N PRO A 192 12.47 6.17 5.75
CA PRO A 192 13.42 6.52 4.68
C PRO A 192 12.87 7.69 3.86
N VAL A 193 13.44 8.89 4.04
CA VAL A 193 12.90 10.14 3.47
C VAL A 193 12.79 10.07 1.95
N GLU A 194 13.85 9.62 1.28
CA GLU A 194 13.94 9.56 -0.18
C GLU A 194 12.96 8.53 -0.77
N LEU A 195 12.57 7.53 0.03
CA LEU A 195 11.67 6.45 -0.38
C LEU A 195 10.25 6.59 0.22
N ALA A 196 9.97 7.66 0.98
CA ALA A 196 8.70 7.83 1.69
C ALA A 196 7.51 7.87 0.73
N HIS A 197 7.70 8.42 -0.47
CA HIS A 197 6.69 8.44 -1.53
C HIS A 197 6.32 7.04 -2.05
N LEU A 198 7.24 6.07 -1.96
CA LEU A 198 7.04 4.67 -2.34
C LEU A 198 6.33 3.84 -1.26
N ALA A 199 6.29 4.34 -0.02
CA ALA A 199 5.77 3.60 1.13
C ALA A 199 4.26 3.80 1.29
N HIS A 200 3.50 2.72 1.41
CA HIS A 200 2.16 2.79 2.01
C HIS A 200 2.30 3.26 3.48
N THR A 201 1.94 4.51 3.75
CA THR A 201 1.72 4.99 5.12
C THR A 201 0.23 4.94 5.40
N PRO A 202 -0.27 3.98 6.19
CA PRO A 202 -1.68 3.95 6.54
C PRO A 202 -2.03 5.20 7.35
N LEU A 203 -3.03 5.97 6.91
CA LEU A 203 -3.59 7.00 7.77
C LEU A 203 -4.36 6.33 8.90
N THR A 204 -3.81 6.38 10.12
CA THR A 204 -4.60 6.04 11.29
C THR A 204 -5.63 7.15 11.51
N HIS A 205 -6.89 6.92 11.11
CA HIS A 205 -8.01 7.77 11.48
C HIS A 205 -7.99 8.07 12.99
N GLN A 206 -8.46 9.26 13.38
CA GLN A 206 -8.74 9.54 14.81
C GLN A 206 -9.83 8.61 15.39
N ARG A 207 -10.75 8.09 14.57
CA ARG A 207 -11.75 7.07 14.94
C ARG A 207 -12.00 6.06 13.80
N PRO A 208 -11.75 4.75 14.00
CA PRO A 208 -12.00 3.70 13.01
C PRO A 208 -13.49 3.52 12.67
N SER A 209 -13.80 3.01 11.47
CA SER A 209 -15.09 2.35 11.22
C SER A 209 -15.11 0.94 11.84
N PRO A 210 -16.27 0.30 11.99
CA PRO A 210 -16.34 -1.07 12.48
C PRO A 210 -15.43 -2.04 11.71
N ALA A 211 -15.52 -2.07 10.37
CA ALA A 211 -14.71 -2.95 9.53
C ALA A 211 -13.21 -2.64 9.64
N SER A 212 -12.84 -1.36 9.77
CA SER A 212 -11.43 -0.96 9.89
C SER A 212 -10.73 -1.59 11.10
N LEU A 213 -11.43 -1.99 12.16
CA LEU A 213 -10.81 -2.70 13.30
C LEU A 213 -10.14 -4.03 12.92
N LEU A 214 -10.51 -4.61 11.77
CA LEU A 214 -9.93 -5.85 11.24
C LEU A 214 -8.69 -5.60 10.35
N GLU A 215 -8.30 -4.35 10.10
CA GLU A 215 -7.15 -4.01 9.28
C GLU A 215 -5.83 -4.44 9.94
N ALA A 216 -5.00 -5.16 9.19
CA ALA A 216 -3.75 -5.76 9.70
C ALA A 216 -2.78 -4.74 10.31
N HIS A 217 -2.71 -3.53 9.76
CA HIS A 217 -1.81 -2.47 10.22
C HIS A 217 -2.27 -1.81 11.52
N ARG A 218 -3.54 -1.94 11.90
CA ARG A 218 -4.08 -1.34 13.14
C ARG A 218 -3.72 -2.10 14.40
N LYS A 219 -3.29 -3.35 14.24
CA LYS A 219 -2.79 -4.18 15.33
C LYS A 219 -3.78 -4.36 16.49
N VAL A 220 -5.09 -4.31 16.23
CA VAL A 220 -6.13 -4.37 17.28
C VAL A 220 -6.04 -5.67 18.08
N VAL A 221 -5.93 -6.82 17.40
CA VAL A 221 -5.62 -8.09 18.05
C VAL A 221 -4.10 -8.28 18.06
N ASP A 222 -3.55 -8.48 19.25
CA ASP A 222 -2.12 -8.74 19.45
C ASP A 222 -1.62 -9.92 18.62
N PHE A 223 -0.42 -9.73 18.06
CA PHE A 223 0.23 -10.75 17.25
C PHE A 223 0.81 -11.86 18.12
N HIS A 224 0.52 -13.12 17.78
CA HIS A 224 0.99 -14.28 18.52
C HIS A 224 0.98 -15.55 17.66
N GLY A 225 1.54 -16.65 18.18
CA GLY A 225 1.45 -18.00 17.57
C GLY A 225 2.27 -18.19 16.29
N ARG A 226 3.20 -17.27 16.02
CA ARG A 226 4.04 -17.24 14.80
C ARG A 226 5.51 -16.99 15.09
N ASP A 227 5.93 -17.22 16.33
CA ASP A 227 7.27 -16.86 16.82
C ASP A 227 8.39 -17.54 16.02
N GLU A 228 8.20 -18.79 15.60
CA GLU A 228 9.17 -19.53 14.77
C GLU A 228 9.35 -18.91 13.38
N ILE A 229 8.25 -18.55 12.71
CA ILE A 229 8.30 -17.90 11.39
C ILE A 229 8.92 -16.51 11.53
N MET A 230 8.53 -15.75 12.57
CA MET A 230 9.13 -14.45 12.87
C MET A 230 10.64 -14.55 13.12
N GLY A 231 11.09 -15.53 13.91
CA GLY A 231 12.51 -15.77 14.15
C GLY A 231 13.26 -16.14 12.88
N THR A 232 12.65 -16.98 12.02
CA THR A 232 13.22 -17.35 10.71
C THR A 232 13.38 -16.13 9.81
N LEU A 233 12.38 -15.27 9.73
CA LEU A 233 12.42 -14.04 8.92
C LEU A 233 13.43 -13.02 9.46
N ALA A 234 13.50 -12.84 10.78
CA ALA A 234 14.48 -11.96 11.41
C ALA A 234 15.92 -12.45 11.16
N GLN A 235 16.16 -13.76 11.31
CA GLN A 235 17.46 -14.36 11.01
C GLN A 235 17.83 -14.24 9.52
N TRP A 236 16.86 -14.41 8.62
CA TRP A 236 17.06 -14.22 7.19
C TRP A 236 17.48 -12.79 6.84
N CYS A 237 16.89 -11.78 7.50
CA CYS A 237 17.31 -10.40 7.27
C CYS A 237 18.79 -10.22 7.61
N GLU A 238 19.25 -10.78 8.74
CA GLU A 238 20.64 -10.69 9.18
C GLU A 238 21.64 -11.58 8.40
N SER A 239 21.24 -12.26 7.32
CA SER A 239 22.19 -13.02 6.49
C SER A 239 23.26 -12.13 5.83
N ASP A 240 24.36 -12.73 5.39
CA ASP A 240 25.46 -12.02 4.74
C ASP A 240 25.21 -11.69 3.27
N ASP A 241 24.11 -12.18 2.68
CA ASP A 241 23.77 -11.92 1.28
C ASP A 241 23.54 -10.43 1.04
N VAL A 242 24.06 -9.89 -0.07
CA VAL A 242 23.76 -8.50 -0.47
C VAL A 242 22.30 -8.40 -0.89
N LEU A 243 21.80 -9.34 -1.68
CA LEU A 243 20.41 -9.43 -2.09
C LEU A 243 19.86 -10.81 -1.74
N SER A 244 18.72 -10.85 -1.05
CA SER A 244 17.98 -12.09 -0.81
C SER A 244 16.47 -11.81 -0.77
N ALA A 245 15.67 -12.83 -1.11
CA ALA A 245 14.23 -12.73 -1.13
C ALA A 245 13.57 -13.86 -0.32
N VAL A 246 12.40 -13.59 0.25
CA VAL A 246 11.51 -14.60 0.84
C VAL A 246 10.13 -14.40 0.28
N VAL A 247 9.52 -15.49 -0.18
CA VAL A 247 8.09 -15.52 -0.53
C VAL A 247 7.33 -16.17 0.61
N VAL A 248 6.38 -15.42 1.19
CA VAL A 248 5.40 -15.97 2.14
C VAL A 248 4.08 -16.16 1.41
N HIS A 249 3.61 -17.41 1.33
CA HIS A 249 2.37 -17.74 0.64
C HIS A 249 1.34 -18.41 1.57
N GLY A 250 0.06 -18.30 1.24
CA GLY A 250 -1.05 -18.87 2.01
C GLY A 250 -2.37 -18.18 1.72
N PRO A 251 -3.52 -18.75 2.10
CA PRO A 251 -4.83 -18.24 1.70
C PRO A 251 -5.11 -16.80 2.18
N GLY A 252 -6.10 -16.16 1.55
CA GLY A 252 -6.60 -14.84 1.98
C GLY A 252 -7.05 -14.87 3.45
N GLY A 253 -6.67 -13.86 4.23
CA GLY A 253 -7.04 -13.80 5.66
C GLY A 253 -6.17 -14.61 6.62
N GLN A 254 -5.08 -15.24 6.15
CA GLN A 254 -4.19 -16.04 7.01
C GLN A 254 -3.24 -15.24 7.91
N GLY A 255 -3.13 -13.92 7.69
CA GLY A 255 -2.28 -13.01 8.45
C GLY A 255 -0.93 -12.65 7.81
N LYS A 256 -0.77 -12.81 6.48
CA LYS A 256 0.48 -12.45 5.77
C LYS A 256 0.86 -10.96 5.92
N THR A 257 -0.07 -10.07 5.61
CA THR A 257 0.13 -8.61 5.78
C THR A 257 0.42 -8.25 7.24
N ARG A 258 -0.25 -8.94 8.19
CA ARG A 258 0.00 -8.77 9.64
C ARG A 258 1.42 -9.19 10.00
N LEU A 259 1.88 -10.35 9.53
CA LEU A 259 3.25 -10.85 9.70
C LEU A 259 4.29 -9.86 9.14
N GLY A 260 4.05 -9.34 7.93
CA GLY A 260 4.90 -8.30 7.34
C GLY A 260 5.02 -7.08 8.25
N HIS A 261 3.89 -6.58 8.79
CA HIS A 261 3.90 -5.39 9.65
C HIS A 261 4.63 -5.63 10.97
N GLU A 262 4.58 -6.84 11.50
CA GLU A 262 5.36 -7.20 12.68
C GLU A 262 6.85 -7.33 12.38
N LEU A 263 7.23 -7.91 11.24
CA LEU A 263 8.64 -7.95 10.84
C LEU A 263 9.18 -6.53 10.63
N THR A 264 8.46 -5.66 9.92
CA THR A 264 8.92 -4.28 9.73
C THR A 264 9.03 -3.52 11.04
N ALA A 265 8.07 -3.69 11.95
CA ALA A 265 8.12 -3.05 13.26
C ALA A 265 9.28 -3.58 14.10
N HIS A 266 9.53 -4.89 14.06
CA HIS A 266 10.65 -5.53 14.75
C HIS A 266 12.00 -5.01 14.23
N LEU A 267 12.23 -5.03 12.92
CA LEU A 267 13.53 -4.62 12.34
C LEU A 267 13.79 -3.10 12.43
N ALA A 268 12.74 -2.29 12.34
CA ALA A 268 12.86 -0.84 12.48
C ALA A 268 13.03 -0.39 13.94
N HIS A 269 12.77 -1.28 14.91
CA HIS A 269 12.87 -0.93 16.32
C HIS A 269 14.34 -0.75 16.76
N PRO A 270 14.69 0.37 17.40
CA PRO A 270 16.07 0.66 17.79
C PRO A 270 16.63 -0.24 18.90
N ASP A 271 15.82 -1.01 19.63
CA ASP A 271 16.36 -2.04 20.56
C ASP A 271 16.58 -3.40 19.92
N THR A 272 16.16 -3.60 18.67
CA THR A 272 16.38 -4.88 18.00
C THR A 272 17.87 -5.05 17.73
N PRO A 273 18.48 -6.17 18.15
CA PRO A 273 19.89 -6.44 17.90
C PRO A 273 20.12 -6.69 16.40
N GLY A 274 21.30 -6.33 15.90
CA GLY A 274 21.67 -6.51 14.50
C GLY A 274 21.73 -5.21 13.72
N ARG A 275 21.53 -5.31 12.40
CA ARG A 275 21.57 -4.17 11.49
C ARG A 275 20.36 -3.25 11.72
N ARG A 276 20.53 -1.94 11.46
CA ARG A 276 19.44 -0.96 11.50
C ARG A 276 18.77 -0.90 10.14
N TRP A 277 17.65 -1.61 9.99
CA TRP A 277 16.93 -1.70 8.73
C TRP A 277 16.04 -0.49 8.50
N ALA A 278 16.12 0.08 7.31
CA ALA A 278 15.03 0.85 6.74
C ALA A 278 13.99 -0.13 6.16
N THR A 279 12.71 0.18 6.28
CA THR A 279 11.62 -0.68 5.79
C THR A 279 10.69 0.11 4.90
N VAL A 280 10.35 -0.42 3.72
CA VAL A 280 9.44 0.20 2.76
C VAL A 280 8.38 -0.79 2.31
N TRP A 281 7.12 -0.40 2.41
CA TRP A 281 5.97 -1.11 1.84
C TRP A 281 5.64 -0.54 0.48
N VAL A 282 6.07 -1.19 -0.60
CA VAL A 282 5.96 -0.64 -1.96
C VAL A 282 4.49 -0.51 -2.35
N LYS A 283 4.04 0.67 -2.80
CA LYS A 283 2.64 0.88 -3.24
C LYS A 283 2.34 0.16 -4.54
N ASP A 284 1.14 -0.40 -4.67
CA ASP A 284 0.67 -1.01 -5.92
C ASP A 284 0.71 -0.01 -7.10
N THR A 285 0.41 1.27 -6.85
CA THR A 285 0.44 2.34 -7.85
C THR A 285 1.83 2.88 -8.23
N THR A 286 2.90 2.41 -7.60
CA THR A 286 4.26 2.95 -7.85
C THR A 286 4.75 2.60 -9.26
N THR A 287 5.24 3.58 -10.03
CA THR A 287 5.77 3.27 -11.38
C THR A 287 7.17 2.67 -11.31
N THR A 288 7.66 2.10 -12.42
CA THR A 288 9.01 1.53 -12.47
C THR A 288 10.10 2.57 -12.28
N GLU A 289 9.89 3.81 -12.73
CA GLU A 289 10.84 4.92 -12.64
C GLU A 289 10.92 5.46 -11.20
N GLU A 290 9.80 5.48 -10.48
CA GLU A 290 9.77 5.90 -9.08
C GLU A 290 10.63 4.98 -8.18
N LEU A 291 10.87 3.73 -8.59
CA LEU A 291 11.69 2.78 -7.83
C LEU A 291 13.20 3.07 -7.91
N ASP A 292 13.67 3.87 -8.87
CA ASP A 292 15.09 4.10 -9.14
C ASP A 292 15.95 4.46 -7.91
N PRO A 293 15.48 5.33 -6.97
CA PRO A 293 16.26 5.69 -5.78
C PRO A 293 16.61 4.50 -4.87
N ILE A 294 15.91 3.36 -5.01
CA ILE A 294 16.24 2.13 -4.29
C ILE A 294 17.68 1.72 -4.60
N GLY A 295 18.12 1.82 -5.86
CA GLY A 295 19.47 1.43 -6.32
C GLY A 295 20.61 2.12 -5.57
N GLU A 296 20.37 3.32 -5.04
CA GLU A 296 21.35 4.19 -4.38
C GLU A 296 21.33 4.05 -2.85
N THR A 297 20.60 3.07 -2.31
CA THR A 297 20.49 2.93 -0.84
C THR A 297 21.81 2.52 -0.19
N THR A 298 22.18 3.23 0.87
CA THR A 298 23.44 3.07 1.62
C THR A 298 23.25 2.38 2.97
N VAL A 299 22.00 2.06 3.32
CA VAL A 299 21.64 1.36 4.57
C VAL A 299 20.90 0.06 4.27
N PRO A 300 20.93 -0.92 5.19
CA PRO A 300 20.14 -2.14 5.09
C PRO A 300 18.66 -1.83 4.82
N LEU A 301 18.07 -2.43 3.79
CA LEU A 301 16.72 -2.11 3.33
C LEU A 301 15.86 -3.37 3.19
N LEU A 302 14.72 -3.40 3.88
CA LEU A 302 13.67 -4.39 3.66
C LEU A 302 12.56 -3.77 2.81
N LEU A 303 12.33 -4.35 1.64
CA LEU A 303 11.21 -4.03 0.76
C LEU A 303 10.12 -5.09 0.93
N VAL A 304 8.92 -4.66 1.29
CA VAL A 304 7.73 -5.51 1.37
C VAL A 304 6.86 -5.25 0.14
N VAL A 305 6.62 -6.30 -0.65
CA VAL A 305 5.72 -6.29 -1.80
C VAL A 305 4.52 -7.16 -1.45
N ASP A 306 3.44 -6.52 -1.01
CA ASP A 306 2.16 -7.22 -0.82
C ASP A 306 1.47 -7.43 -2.16
N TYR A 307 0.79 -8.57 -2.29
CA TYR A 307 0.23 -9.06 -3.55
C TYR A 307 1.27 -9.15 -4.68
N ALA A 308 2.45 -9.70 -4.40
CA ALA A 308 3.54 -9.73 -5.37
C ALA A 308 3.19 -10.49 -6.68
N GLU A 309 2.24 -11.41 -6.64
CA GLU A 309 1.77 -12.16 -7.80
C GLU A 309 1.14 -11.29 -8.90
N THR A 310 0.60 -10.12 -8.56
CA THR A 310 0.01 -9.16 -9.51
C THR A 310 0.97 -8.01 -9.84
N ARG A 311 2.24 -8.11 -9.45
CA ARG A 311 3.19 -6.98 -9.44
C ARG A 311 4.52 -7.32 -10.11
N THR A 312 4.46 -8.19 -11.12
CA THR A 312 5.64 -8.76 -11.81
C THR A 312 6.54 -7.70 -12.44
N THR A 313 5.98 -6.64 -13.03
CA THR A 313 6.75 -5.53 -13.63
C THR A 313 7.59 -4.78 -12.60
N GLN A 314 6.99 -4.44 -11.44
CA GLN A 314 7.72 -3.80 -10.34
C GLN A 314 8.77 -4.75 -9.75
N LEU A 315 8.44 -6.02 -9.59
CA LEU A 315 9.37 -7.03 -9.07
C LEU A 315 10.61 -7.19 -9.96
N ARG A 316 10.42 -7.23 -11.29
CA ARG A 316 11.53 -7.24 -12.25
C ARG A 316 12.43 -6.00 -12.06
N ARG A 317 11.85 -4.80 -12.00
CA ARG A 317 12.61 -3.56 -11.81
C ARG A 317 13.36 -3.54 -10.48
N LEU A 318 12.74 -4.03 -9.40
CA LEU A 318 13.40 -4.15 -8.10
C LEU A 318 14.62 -5.06 -8.17
N LEU A 319 14.53 -6.20 -8.86
CA LEU A 319 15.66 -7.12 -9.02
C LEU A 319 16.82 -6.46 -9.77
N GLU A 320 16.52 -5.76 -10.88
CA GLU A 320 17.52 -5.00 -11.64
C GLU A 320 18.23 -3.94 -10.78
N LEU A 321 17.50 -3.24 -9.92
CA LEU A 321 18.05 -2.18 -9.05
C LEU A 321 18.80 -2.73 -7.83
N CYS A 322 18.52 -3.97 -7.42
CA CYS A 322 19.10 -4.58 -6.24
C CYS A 322 20.28 -5.51 -6.55
N ASP A 323 20.54 -5.82 -7.82
CA ASP A 323 21.76 -6.49 -8.25
C ASP A 323 22.96 -5.52 -8.13
N ARG A 324 23.71 -5.66 -7.04
CA ARG A 324 24.72 -4.68 -6.59
C ARG A 324 26.05 -5.35 -6.27
N PRO A 325 27.17 -4.62 -6.39
CA PRO A 325 28.49 -5.17 -6.09
C PRO A 325 28.60 -5.63 -4.62
N PRO A 326 29.47 -6.61 -4.34
CA PRO A 326 29.80 -6.99 -2.98
C PRO A 326 30.24 -5.80 -2.12
N GLY A 327 29.74 -5.72 -0.89
CA GLY A 327 30.03 -4.61 0.03
C GLY A 327 29.00 -3.47 0.01
N SER A 328 28.05 -3.47 -0.93
CA SER A 328 26.85 -2.63 -0.85
C SER A 328 25.98 -3.00 0.36
N ALA A 329 25.16 -2.04 0.79
CA ALA A 329 24.20 -2.29 1.86
C ALA A 329 23.19 -3.39 1.45
N PRO A 330 22.84 -4.30 2.36
CA PRO A 330 22.00 -5.44 2.03
C PRO A 330 20.56 -5.01 1.75
N VAL A 331 19.95 -5.61 0.72
CA VAL A 331 18.54 -5.47 0.37
C VAL A 331 17.83 -6.81 0.56
N ARG A 332 16.64 -6.76 1.17
CA ARG A 332 15.78 -7.92 1.42
C ARG A 332 14.42 -7.70 0.76
N LEU A 333 13.95 -8.67 -0.01
CA LEU A 333 12.63 -8.64 -0.64
C LEU A 333 11.70 -9.61 0.09
N LEU A 334 10.68 -9.09 0.79
CA LEU A 334 9.60 -9.89 1.35
C LEU A 334 8.40 -9.83 0.40
N LEU A 335 8.14 -10.94 -0.29
CA LEU A 335 7.05 -11.09 -1.26
C LEU A 335 5.88 -11.81 -0.57
N LEU A 336 4.75 -11.12 -0.39
CA LEU A 336 3.56 -11.71 0.20
C LEU A 336 2.57 -12.07 -0.90
N VAL A 337 2.21 -13.34 -0.98
CA VAL A 337 1.35 -13.85 -2.07
C VAL A 337 0.25 -14.77 -1.56
N ARG A 338 -0.89 -14.84 -2.25
CA ARG A 338 -1.94 -15.80 -1.86
C ARG A 338 -1.55 -17.22 -2.24
N THR A 339 -1.11 -17.42 -3.48
CA THR A 339 -0.64 -18.71 -3.98
C THR A 339 0.63 -18.59 -4.79
N LEU A 340 1.48 -19.61 -4.66
CA LEU A 340 2.55 -19.87 -5.62
C LEU A 340 1.90 -20.49 -6.86
N GLY A 341 1.88 -19.73 -7.95
CA GLY A 341 1.30 -20.14 -9.23
C GLY A 341 2.32 -20.00 -10.36
N GLU A 342 1.83 -20.05 -11.60
CA GLU A 342 2.67 -19.97 -12.80
C GLU A 342 3.42 -18.65 -12.94
N TRP A 343 2.85 -17.58 -12.38
CA TRP A 343 3.52 -16.28 -12.31
C TRP A 343 4.95 -16.41 -11.73
N TRP A 344 5.18 -17.34 -10.79
CA TRP A 344 6.49 -17.58 -10.19
C TRP A 344 7.50 -18.08 -11.22
N GLU A 345 7.13 -19.09 -12.02
CA GLU A 345 7.97 -19.64 -13.08
C GLU A 345 8.24 -18.63 -14.19
N GLN A 346 7.23 -17.82 -14.54
CA GLN A 346 7.35 -16.76 -15.54
C GLN A 346 8.31 -15.66 -15.09
N VAL A 347 8.16 -15.17 -13.85
CA VAL A 347 9.08 -14.17 -13.28
C VAL A 347 10.49 -14.74 -13.22
N ASN A 348 10.67 -16.00 -12.82
CA ASN A 348 12.00 -16.62 -12.81
C ASN A 348 12.60 -16.70 -14.22
N THR A 349 11.83 -17.09 -15.22
CA THR A 349 12.31 -17.19 -16.62
C THR A 349 12.73 -15.82 -17.16
N THR A 350 11.91 -14.78 -16.91
CA THR A 350 12.18 -13.41 -17.37
C THR A 350 13.34 -12.75 -16.62
N THR A 351 13.65 -13.19 -15.41
CA THR A 351 14.77 -12.69 -14.59
C THR A 351 16.04 -13.56 -14.70
N GLY A 352 16.09 -14.50 -15.67
CA GLY A 352 17.25 -15.38 -15.85
C GLY A 352 17.52 -16.30 -14.66
N HIS A 353 16.46 -16.68 -13.92
CA HIS A 353 16.45 -17.47 -12.69
C HIS A 353 17.07 -16.82 -11.44
N LEU A 354 17.54 -15.57 -11.53
CA LEU A 354 18.11 -14.87 -10.37
C LEU A 354 17.15 -14.87 -9.16
N LEU A 355 15.87 -14.58 -9.38
CA LEU A 355 14.89 -14.57 -8.30
C LEU A 355 14.74 -15.94 -7.65
N ALA A 356 14.72 -17.03 -8.43
CA ALA A 356 14.64 -18.38 -7.90
C ALA A 356 15.85 -18.71 -7.02
N ASP A 357 17.05 -18.33 -7.45
CA ASP A 357 18.30 -18.63 -6.79
C ASP A 357 18.42 -17.94 -5.43
N ILE A 358 17.88 -16.72 -5.30
CA ILE A 358 17.96 -15.92 -4.07
C ILE A 358 16.75 -16.09 -3.14
N THR A 359 15.71 -16.80 -3.59
CA THR A 359 14.42 -16.84 -2.86
C THR A 359 14.24 -18.09 -2.02
N ARG A 360 13.80 -17.90 -0.77
CA ARG A 360 13.23 -18.98 0.06
C ARG A 360 11.72 -18.88 0.11
N GLN A 361 11.03 -20.02 0.04
CA GLN A 361 9.56 -20.09 0.12
C GLN A 361 9.12 -20.52 1.51
N ILE A 362 8.12 -19.82 2.07
CA ILE A 362 7.52 -20.11 3.37
C ILE A 362 6.00 -20.20 3.20
N LEU A 363 5.45 -21.38 3.43
CA LEU A 363 4.00 -21.55 3.60
C LEU A 363 3.61 -20.99 4.97
N LEU A 364 2.63 -20.09 5.01
CA LEU A 364 2.03 -19.62 6.25
C LEU A 364 0.88 -20.55 6.66
N PRO A 365 1.05 -21.43 7.68
CA PRO A 365 0.02 -22.41 8.04
C PRO A 365 -1.18 -21.74 8.71
N PRO A 366 -2.31 -22.43 8.95
CA PRO A 366 -3.38 -21.92 9.82
C PRO A 366 -2.86 -21.47 11.20
N LEU A 367 -3.34 -20.34 11.73
CA LEU A 367 -2.96 -19.90 13.09
C LEU A 367 -3.59 -20.82 14.16
N ALA A 368 -4.86 -21.17 13.94
CA ALA A 368 -5.65 -22.02 14.80
C ALA A 368 -6.16 -23.24 14.01
N PRO A 369 -5.31 -24.28 13.79
CA PRO A 369 -5.66 -25.41 12.94
C PRO A 369 -6.80 -26.26 13.52
N ARG A 370 -6.84 -26.43 14.85
CA ARG A 370 -7.87 -27.23 15.54
C ARG A 370 -9.02 -26.36 16.03
N THR A 371 -10.22 -26.92 16.11
CA THR A 371 -11.42 -26.21 16.61
C THR A 371 -11.21 -25.56 17.98
N VAL A 372 -10.55 -26.25 18.92
CA VAL A 372 -10.24 -25.71 20.26
C VAL A 372 -9.34 -24.48 20.19
N ASP A 373 -8.37 -24.48 19.27
CA ASP A 373 -7.50 -23.33 19.06
C ASP A 373 -8.30 -22.15 18.48
N ARG A 374 -9.28 -22.43 17.60
CA ARG A 374 -10.15 -21.40 17.01
C ARG A 374 -11.07 -20.76 18.04
N THR A 375 -11.59 -21.54 18.99
CA THR A 375 -12.38 -21.01 20.11
C THR A 375 -11.53 -20.12 21.02
N ARG A 376 -10.28 -20.50 21.29
CA ARG A 376 -9.34 -19.66 22.04
C ARG A 376 -9.05 -18.35 21.29
N GLU A 377 -8.77 -18.45 19.99
CA GLU A 377 -8.52 -17.28 19.13
C GLU A 377 -9.73 -16.33 19.10
N TYR A 378 -10.94 -16.88 18.98
CA TYR A 378 -12.18 -16.13 19.04
C TYR A 378 -12.28 -15.33 20.35
N ARG A 379 -12.02 -15.95 21.50
CA ARG A 379 -12.05 -15.27 22.81
C ARG A 379 -10.99 -14.19 22.93
N THR A 380 -9.78 -14.43 22.44
CA THR A 380 -8.71 -13.41 22.39
C THR A 380 -9.13 -12.22 21.52
N ALA A 381 -9.65 -12.47 20.32
CA ALA A 381 -10.13 -11.42 19.43
C ALA A 381 -11.30 -10.64 20.07
N LEU A 382 -12.23 -11.33 20.72
CA LEU A 382 -13.37 -10.73 21.42
C LEU A 382 -12.92 -9.70 22.47
N HIS A 383 -11.95 -10.08 23.30
CA HIS A 383 -11.41 -9.21 24.34
C HIS A 383 -10.74 -7.95 23.77
N HIS A 384 -9.86 -8.11 22.79
CA HIS A 384 -9.14 -6.99 22.19
C HIS A 384 -10.05 -6.07 21.36
N LEU A 385 -11.03 -6.63 20.65
CA LEU A 385 -12.02 -5.86 19.89
C LEU A 385 -12.95 -5.09 20.83
N ALA A 386 -13.39 -5.69 21.94
CA ALA A 386 -14.19 -5.01 22.95
C ALA A 386 -13.48 -3.77 23.52
N ALA A 387 -12.18 -3.88 23.80
CA ALA A 387 -11.35 -2.75 24.25
C ALA A 387 -11.18 -1.65 23.19
N ALA A 388 -11.20 -2.00 21.90
CA ALA A 388 -11.01 -1.05 20.79
C ALA A 388 -12.31 -0.36 20.32
N LEU A 389 -13.47 -1.00 20.50
CA LEU A 389 -14.76 -0.51 20.03
C LEU A 389 -15.19 0.86 20.60
N PRO A 390 -14.90 1.25 21.85
CA PRO A 390 -15.18 2.60 22.35
C PRO A 390 -14.59 3.74 21.52
N ALA A 391 -13.45 3.50 20.85
CA ALA A 391 -12.80 4.47 19.98
C ALA A 391 -13.37 4.47 18.54
N ALA A 392 -14.11 3.43 18.16
CA ALA A 392 -14.68 3.27 16.83
C ALA A 392 -15.96 4.09 16.64
N ARG A 393 -16.34 4.30 15.37
CA ARG A 393 -17.58 4.97 14.98
C ARG A 393 -18.76 4.00 15.06
N THR A 394 -19.18 3.70 16.28
CA THR A 394 -20.40 2.94 16.55
C THR A 394 -21.56 3.90 16.89
N PRO A 395 -22.78 3.68 16.38
CA PRO A 395 -23.89 4.61 16.57
C PRO A 395 -24.40 4.68 18.02
N THR A 396 -24.23 3.60 18.81
CA THR A 396 -24.68 3.54 20.20
C THR A 396 -23.50 3.19 21.12
N PRO A 397 -23.23 3.98 22.18
CA PRO A 397 -22.33 3.57 23.25
C PRO A 397 -22.84 2.30 23.93
N ALA A 398 -21.95 1.36 24.22
CA ALA A 398 -22.28 0.10 24.88
C ALA A 398 -21.18 -0.30 25.87
N ASP A 399 -21.52 -1.16 26.83
CA ASP A 399 -20.54 -1.85 27.66
C ASP A 399 -20.02 -3.07 26.88
N TRP A 400 -18.94 -2.86 26.13
CA TRP A 400 -18.37 -3.86 25.23
C TRP A 400 -17.72 -5.02 25.99
N ASP A 401 -17.18 -4.77 27.18
CA ASP A 401 -16.57 -5.80 28.03
C ASP A 401 -17.65 -6.75 28.56
N GLN A 402 -18.79 -6.20 29.02
CA GLN A 402 -19.92 -7.01 29.43
C GLN A 402 -20.52 -7.78 28.24
N ALA A 403 -20.70 -7.12 27.08
CA ALA A 403 -21.19 -7.79 25.88
C ALA A 403 -20.27 -8.95 25.45
N ALA A 404 -18.96 -8.80 25.58
CA ALA A 404 -17.98 -9.85 25.33
C ALA A 404 -18.12 -11.01 26.33
N ALA A 405 -18.30 -10.71 27.61
CA ALA A 405 -18.44 -11.73 28.66
C ALA A 405 -19.70 -12.59 28.48
N ASP A 406 -20.80 -11.98 28.03
CA ASP A 406 -22.10 -12.64 27.90
C ASP A 406 -22.24 -13.51 26.64
N LEU A 407 -21.34 -13.35 25.66
CA LEU A 407 -21.39 -14.11 24.40
C LEU A 407 -20.98 -15.59 24.60
N PRO A 408 -21.80 -16.56 24.14
CA PRO A 408 -21.44 -17.97 24.18
C PRO A 408 -20.36 -18.32 23.14
N ASP A 409 -19.67 -19.44 23.35
CA ASP A 409 -18.73 -19.96 22.33
C ASP A 409 -19.49 -20.39 21.07
N PRO A 410 -19.13 -19.87 19.88
CA PRO A 410 -19.77 -20.29 18.63
C PRO A 410 -19.19 -21.64 18.15
N ASP A 411 -19.93 -22.33 17.27
CA ASP A 411 -19.39 -23.48 16.54
C ASP A 411 -18.43 -23.04 15.43
N LEU A 412 -17.13 -23.33 15.63
CA LEU A 412 -16.04 -23.00 14.70
C LEU A 412 -15.43 -24.25 14.04
N SER A 413 -16.18 -25.37 13.99
CA SER A 413 -15.71 -26.64 13.43
C SER A 413 -15.59 -26.65 11.90
N GLY A 414 -16.42 -25.86 11.20
CA GLY A 414 -16.48 -25.83 9.74
C GLY A 414 -15.22 -25.27 9.05
N ALA A 415 -15.03 -25.63 7.78
CA ALA A 415 -13.89 -25.19 6.95
C ALA A 415 -13.82 -23.67 6.74
N GLY A 416 -14.95 -22.95 6.85
CA GLY A 416 -15.00 -21.49 6.74
C GLY A 416 -14.18 -20.73 7.81
N TRP A 417 -13.75 -21.42 8.88
CA TRP A 417 -13.06 -20.85 10.04
C TRP A 417 -11.56 -21.13 10.08
N GLU A 418 -10.97 -21.65 8.99
CA GLU A 418 -9.53 -21.99 8.95
C GLU A 418 -8.60 -20.77 8.98
N THR A 419 -9.09 -19.63 8.49
CA THR A 419 -8.31 -18.39 8.46
C THR A 419 -8.52 -17.58 9.73
N VAL A 420 -7.46 -16.96 10.25
CA VAL A 420 -7.54 -16.10 11.45
C VAL A 420 -8.52 -14.94 11.24
N LEU A 421 -8.55 -14.37 10.02
CA LEU A 421 -9.47 -13.29 9.71
C LEU A 421 -10.95 -13.72 9.78
N SER A 422 -11.29 -14.96 9.38
CA SER A 422 -12.67 -15.48 9.54
C SER A 422 -13.09 -15.46 11.02
N VAL A 423 -12.18 -15.89 11.90
CA VAL A 423 -12.43 -15.96 13.35
C VAL A 423 -12.56 -14.55 13.95
N HIS A 424 -11.70 -13.60 13.53
CA HIS A 424 -11.78 -12.21 13.96
C HIS A 424 -13.05 -11.50 13.48
N MET A 425 -13.45 -11.72 12.22
CA MET A 425 -14.72 -11.24 11.69
C MET A 425 -15.90 -11.79 12.49
N ARG A 426 -15.84 -13.06 12.91
CA ARG A 426 -16.89 -13.67 13.73
C ARG A 426 -16.99 -13.01 15.10
N ALA A 427 -15.86 -12.81 15.78
CA ALA A 427 -15.82 -12.11 17.06
C ALA A 427 -16.37 -10.68 16.96
N LEU A 428 -15.95 -9.93 15.93
CA LEU A 428 -16.45 -8.57 15.71
C LEU A 428 -17.96 -8.56 15.42
N ALA A 429 -18.42 -9.44 14.53
CA ALA A 429 -19.83 -9.53 14.18
C ALA A 429 -20.71 -9.90 15.39
N ASP A 430 -20.28 -10.85 16.22
CA ASP A 430 -21.01 -11.25 17.42
C ASP A 430 -21.10 -10.09 18.45
N LEU A 431 -20.00 -9.36 18.68
CA LEU A 431 -20.00 -8.18 19.57
C LEU A 431 -20.93 -7.08 19.08
N LEU A 432 -20.83 -6.73 17.79
CA LEU A 432 -21.66 -5.70 17.20
C LEU A 432 -23.14 -6.11 17.18
N ASP A 433 -23.46 -7.38 16.90
CA ASP A 433 -24.84 -7.88 16.88
C ASP A 433 -25.45 -7.94 18.29
N ALA A 434 -24.66 -8.25 19.33
CA ALA A 434 -25.13 -8.30 20.71
C ALA A 434 -25.64 -6.93 21.20
N THR A 435 -25.05 -5.84 20.71
CA THR A 435 -25.42 -4.48 21.09
C THR A 435 -26.35 -3.81 20.07
N GLN A 436 -26.30 -4.24 18.80
CA GLN A 436 -27.01 -3.60 17.68
C GLN A 436 -27.46 -4.64 16.64
N PRO A 437 -28.43 -5.50 16.96
CA PRO A 437 -28.82 -6.59 16.08
C PRO A 437 -29.30 -6.07 14.70
N PRO A 438 -28.79 -6.62 13.59
CA PRO A 438 -29.27 -6.27 12.25
C PRO A 438 -30.70 -6.75 12.05
N THR A 439 -31.52 -5.92 11.40
CA THR A 439 -32.97 -6.19 11.18
C THR A 439 -33.23 -7.26 10.13
N THR A 440 -32.27 -7.54 9.24
CA THR A 440 -32.44 -8.40 8.06
C THR A 440 -31.40 -9.51 7.95
N ILE A 441 -30.38 -9.52 8.83
CA ILE A 441 -29.31 -10.50 8.81
C ILE A 441 -29.44 -11.40 10.04
N THR A 442 -29.39 -12.71 9.82
CA THR A 442 -29.45 -13.70 10.90
C THR A 442 -28.05 -14.08 11.37
N PRO A 443 -27.91 -14.66 12.58
CA PRO A 443 -26.63 -15.19 13.06
C PRO A 443 -26.00 -16.24 12.13
N ASP A 444 -26.82 -16.92 11.32
CA ASP A 444 -26.42 -17.94 10.34
C ASP A 444 -26.00 -17.37 8.98
N SER A 445 -26.18 -16.06 8.77
CA SER A 445 -25.72 -15.39 7.56
C SER A 445 -24.19 -15.39 7.48
N ALA A 446 -23.65 -15.31 6.26
CA ALA A 446 -22.21 -15.18 6.05
C ALA A 446 -21.63 -14.04 6.89
N VAL A 447 -20.49 -14.30 7.55
CA VAL A 447 -19.91 -13.39 8.54
C VAL A 447 -19.54 -12.03 7.93
N GLU A 448 -19.11 -12.02 6.68
CA GLU A 448 -18.83 -10.81 5.90
C GLU A 448 -20.10 -9.95 5.77
N GLY A 449 -21.26 -10.59 5.56
CA GLY A 449 -22.55 -9.91 5.50
C GLY A 449 -22.95 -9.25 6.82
N ARG A 450 -22.70 -9.92 7.94
CA ARG A 450 -22.97 -9.39 9.29
C ARG A 450 -22.11 -8.15 9.56
N VAL A 451 -20.79 -8.22 9.33
CA VAL A 451 -19.90 -7.05 9.47
C VAL A 451 -20.33 -5.90 8.54
N LEU A 452 -20.65 -6.20 7.28
CA LEU A 452 -21.11 -5.20 6.32
C LEU A 452 -22.41 -4.51 6.73
N ALA A 453 -23.32 -5.15 7.46
CA ALA A 453 -24.53 -4.46 7.93
C ALA A 453 -24.20 -3.34 8.91
N HIS A 454 -23.22 -3.53 9.79
CA HIS A 454 -22.73 -2.47 10.68
C HIS A 454 -22.00 -1.39 9.89
N GLU A 455 -21.22 -1.77 8.88
CA GLU A 455 -20.55 -0.83 7.99
C GLU A 455 -21.54 0.02 7.19
N TYR A 456 -22.67 -0.56 6.74
CA TYR A 456 -23.74 0.19 6.09
C TYR A 456 -24.36 1.24 7.01
N ARG A 457 -24.55 0.94 8.31
CA ARG A 457 -25.03 1.95 9.26
C ARG A 457 -24.06 3.10 9.40
N TYR A 458 -22.75 2.79 9.47
CA TYR A 458 -21.70 3.81 9.47
C TYR A 458 -21.77 4.68 8.20
N TRP A 459 -21.91 4.08 7.02
CA TRP A 459 -22.02 4.83 5.76
C TRP A 459 -23.25 5.72 5.71
N THR A 460 -24.41 5.23 6.16
CA THR A 460 -25.65 6.02 6.26
C THR A 460 -25.47 7.19 7.23
N GLN A 461 -24.88 6.97 8.41
CA GLN A 461 -24.62 8.05 9.37
C GLN A 461 -23.65 9.10 8.82
N ALA A 462 -22.61 8.67 8.11
CA ALA A 462 -21.70 9.58 7.42
C ALA A 462 -22.44 10.35 6.31
N ALA A 463 -23.35 9.70 5.57
CA ALA A 463 -24.15 10.34 4.52
C ALA A 463 -25.05 11.45 5.09
N THR A 464 -25.67 11.21 6.24
CA THR A 464 -26.42 12.22 7.00
C THR A 464 -25.59 13.45 7.31
N ALA A 465 -24.36 13.26 7.81
CA ALA A 465 -23.45 14.38 8.11
C ALA A 465 -23.09 15.22 6.88
N HIS A 466 -23.25 14.65 5.68
CA HIS A 466 -23.06 15.30 4.39
C HIS A 466 -24.38 15.70 3.69
N GLN A 467 -25.52 15.65 4.39
CA GLN A 467 -26.85 16.05 3.90
C GLN A 467 -27.37 15.18 2.73
N LEU A 468 -27.05 13.88 2.73
CA LEU A 468 -27.45 12.90 1.71
C LEU A 468 -28.64 12.00 2.15
N GLU A 469 -29.55 12.50 3.00
CA GLU A 469 -30.65 11.70 3.60
C GLU A 469 -31.87 11.47 2.67
N GLU A 470 -31.66 10.82 1.53
CA GLU A 470 -32.76 10.35 0.68
C GLU A 470 -32.82 8.81 0.71
N ALA A 471 -33.95 8.27 1.21
CA ALA A 471 -34.15 6.83 1.30
C ALA A 471 -33.98 6.12 -0.07
N GLU A 472 -34.38 6.80 -1.14
CA GLU A 472 -34.26 6.32 -2.52
C GLU A 472 -32.80 6.19 -3.01
N LEU A 473 -31.87 6.97 -2.43
CA LEU A 473 -30.44 6.93 -2.81
C LEU A 473 -29.63 5.88 -2.04
N GLN A 474 -30.14 5.28 -0.96
CA GLN A 474 -29.33 4.40 -0.11
C GLN A 474 -28.78 3.16 -0.83
N GLN A 475 -29.57 2.53 -1.72
CA GLN A 475 -29.10 1.42 -2.55
C GLN A 475 -28.24 1.89 -3.74
N PRO A 476 -28.67 2.90 -4.53
CA PRO A 476 -27.84 3.57 -5.52
C PRO A 476 -26.43 3.95 -5.06
N LEU A 477 -26.30 4.50 -3.86
CA LEU A 477 -25.01 4.93 -3.32
C LEU A 477 -24.08 3.74 -3.06
N ARG A 478 -24.60 2.52 -2.85
CA ARG A 478 -23.77 1.32 -2.73
C ARG A 478 -23.19 0.89 -4.09
N ASP A 479 -23.89 1.12 -5.19
CA ASP A 479 -23.34 0.93 -6.54
C ASP A 479 -22.23 1.96 -6.82
N VAL A 480 -22.46 3.22 -6.42
CA VAL A 480 -21.42 4.27 -6.50
C VAL A 480 -20.20 3.88 -5.67
N LEU A 481 -20.37 3.35 -4.45
CA LEU A 481 -19.26 2.87 -3.63
C LEU A 481 -18.53 1.67 -4.26
N ALA A 482 -19.25 0.74 -4.89
CA ALA A 482 -18.63 -0.38 -5.58
C ALA A 482 -17.75 0.07 -6.76
N LEU A 483 -18.22 1.06 -7.54
CA LEU A 483 -17.41 1.71 -8.58
C LEU A 483 -16.21 2.44 -7.98
N ALA A 484 -16.42 3.27 -6.95
CA ALA A 484 -15.38 4.07 -6.31
C ALA A 484 -14.27 3.22 -5.67
N PHE A 485 -14.61 2.07 -5.05
CA PHE A 485 -13.62 1.17 -4.45
C PHE A 485 -12.86 0.33 -5.49
N THR A 486 -13.33 0.29 -6.74
CA THR A 486 -12.75 -0.53 -7.81
C THR A 486 -11.95 0.29 -8.83
N LEU A 487 -12.47 1.42 -9.31
CA LEU A 487 -11.88 2.22 -10.42
C LEU A 487 -10.97 3.36 -9.95
N ALA A 488 -10.24 3.15 -8.84
CA ALA A 488 -9.56 4.18 -8.03
C ALA A 488 -9.02 5.42 -8.78
N PRO A 489 -9.78 6.53 -8.82
CA PRO A 489 -9.38 7.73 -9.54
C PRO A 489 -8.13 8.37 -8.90
N ALA A 490 -7.21 8.81 -9.75
CA ALA A 490 -5.94 9.41 -9.35
C ALA A 490 -6.10 10.82 -8.78
N GLY A 491 -7.17 11.54 -9.17
CA GLY A 491 -7.41 12.93 -8.80
C GLY A 491 -8.89 13.32 -8.77
N ILE A 492 -9.15 14.53 -8.28
CA ILE A 492 -10.52 15.04 -8.08
C ILE A 492 -11.29 15.08 -9.41
N GLU A 493 -10.63 15.43 -10.50
CA GLU A 493 -11.24 15.51 -11.84
C GLU A 493 -11.72 14.13 -12.32
N GLU A 494 -10.89 13.10 -12.22
CA GLU A 494 -11.28 11.72 -12.56
C GLU A 494 -12.40 11.21 -11.65
N ALA A 495 -12.38 11.57 -10.36
CA ALA A 495 -13.43 11.21 -9.42
C ALA A 495 -14.77 11.87 -9.79
N ASP A 496 -14.77 13.15 -10.17
CA ASP A 496 -15.97 13.85 -10.61
C ASP A 496 -16.47 13.29 -11.97
N GLN A 497 -15.55 12.97 -12.90
CA GLN A 497 -15.88 12.32 -14.18
C GLN A 497 -16.50 10.92 -13.99
N LEU A 498 -16.01 10.15 -13.03
CA LEU A 498 -16.62 8.86 -12.70
C LEU A 498 -18.07 9.05 -12.25
N LEU A 499 -18.32 9.99 -11.32
CA LEU A 499 -19.67 10.30 -10.82
C LEU A 499 -20.60 10.82 -11.91
N ASP A 500 -20.08 11.52 -12.91
CA ASP A 500 -20.85 11.98 -14.06
C ASP A 500 -21.36 10.85 -14.94
N ASN A 501 -20.59 9.77 -15.05
CA ASN A 501 -20.91 8.60 -15.88
C ASN A 501 -21.73 7.53 -15.14
N VAL A 502 -21.99 7.69 -13.84
CA VAL A 502 -22.82 6.72 -13.11
C VAL A 502 -24.29 6.92 -13.46
N LYS A 503 -24.88 5.93 -14.12
CA LYS A 503 -26.30 5.93 -14.53
C LYS A 503 -27.27 6.28 -13.40
N VAL A 504 -26.99 5.83 -12.17
CA VAL A 504 -27.88 6.09 -11.03
C VAL A 504 -27.84 7.56 -10.54
N LEU A 505 -26.85 8.33 -10.99
CA LEU A 505 -26.70 9.76 -10.72
C LEU A 505 -27.11 10.61 -11.93
N GLU A 506 -27.69 10.00 -12.98
CA GLU A 506 -28.19 10.72 -14.14
C GLU A 506 -29.27 11.73 -13.71
N GLY A 507 -29.17 12.97 -14.21
CA GLY A 507 -30.07 14.07 -13.83
C GLY A 507 -29.79 14.73 -12.47
N GLN A 508 -28.84 14.21 -11.67
CA GLN A 508 -28.44 14.86 -10.41
C GLN A 508 -27.60 16.12 -10.66
N THR A 509 -27.77 17.12 -9.79
CA THR A 509 -27.02 18.39 -9.89
C THR A 509 -25.52 18.20 -9.59
N ALA A 510 -24.67 19.07 -10.15
CA ALA A 510 -23.25 19.09 -9.86
C ALA A 510 -22.96 19.27 -8.35
N ALA A 511 -23.77 20.08 -7.65
CA ALA A 511 -23.68 20.25 -6.20
C ALA A 511 -23.91 18.92 -5.46
N ARG A 512 -24.86 18.11 -5.91
CA ARG A 512 -25.15 16.79 -5.33
C ARG A 512 -24.02 15.80 -5.56
N LYS A 513 -23.48 15.74 -6.78
CA LYS A 513 -22.31 14.90 -7.10
C LYS A 513 -21.09 15.30 -6.27
N HIS A 514 -20.87 16.60 -6.07
CA HIS A 514 -19.82 17.10 -5.18
C HIS A 514 -20.03 16.70 -3.72
N GLN A 515 -21.27 16.74 -3.21
CA GLN A 515 -21.60 16.22 -1.86
C GLN A 515 -21.28 14.73 -1.75
N ILE A 516 -21.64 13.92 -2.77
CA ILE A 516 -21.33 12.49 -2.83
C ILE A 516 -19.82 12.26 -2.81
N ARG A 517 -19.04 12.96 -3.65
CA ARG A 517 -17.57 12.84 -3.64
C ARG A 517 -16.99 13.13 -2.26
N ARG A 518 -17.41 14.23 -1.61
CA ARG A 518 -16.95 14.61 -0.27
C ARG A 518 -17.34 13.59 0.80
N TRP A 519 -18.50 12.97 0.66
CA TRP A 519 -18.93 11.88 1.53
C TRP A 519 -18.05 10.65 1.35
N ILE A 520 -17.81 10.18 0.12
CA ILE A 520 -16.94 9.02 -0.14
C ILE A 520 -15.53 9.27 0.39
N SER A 521 -14.96 10.46 0.15
CA SER A 521 -13.64 10.85 0.69
C SER A 521 -13.60 10.90 2.22
N SER A 522 -14.73 11.05 2.91
CA SER A 522 -14.79 11.08 4.38
C SER A 522 -14.94 9.68 5.01
N LEU A 523 -15.33 8.68 4.22
CA LEU A 523 -15.44 7.29 4.67
C LEU A 523 -14.07 6.70 4.96
N TYR A 524 -13.20 6.70 3.95
CA TYR A 524 -11.84 6.16 4.02
C TYR A 524 -10.85 7.14 3.36
N PRO A 525 -10.26 8.08 4.10
CA PRO A 525 -9.26 9.01 3.60
C PRO A 525 -7.97 8.28 3.18
N THR A 526 -7.35 8.80 2.12
CA THR A 526 -6.08 8.33 1.59
C THR A 526 -4.92 9.14 2.19
N GLY A 527 -3.79 8.48 2.45
CA GLY A 527 -2.55 9.14 2.93
C GLY A 527 -1.69 9.76 1.83
N GLY A 528 -2.22 9.90 0.61
CA GLY A 528 -1.47 10.30 -0.58
C GLY A 528 -2.36 10.99 -1.62
N ALA A 529 -1.93 10.99 -2.88
CA ALA A 529 -2.58 11.76 -3.95
C ALA A 529 -3.99 11.28 -4.35
N GLY A 530 -4.35 10.02 -4.08
CA GLY A 530 -5.66 9.46 -4.47
C GLY A 530 -6.84 10.11 -3.72
N VAL A 531 -8.04 10.10 -4.33
CA VAL A 531 -9.22 10.81 -3.78
C VAL A 531 -10.03 9.98 -2.78
N TRP A 532 -10.08 8.66 -3.00
CA TRP A 532 -10.91 7.72 -2.26
C TRP A 532 -10.10 6.53 -1.79
N GLY A 533 -10.20 6.21 -0.50
CA GLY A 533 -9.79 4.92 0.04
C GLY A 533 -10.83 3.84 -0.26
N ARG A 534 -10.52 2.61 0.12
CA ARG A 534 -11.36 1.43 -0.14
C ARG A 534 -11.75 0.73 1.14
N LEU A 535 -12.87 0.01 1.10
CA LEU A 535 -13.27 -0.89 2.16
C LEU A 535 -12.16 -1.93 2.40
N GLN A 536 -11.80 -2.12 3.67
CA GLN A 536 -10.82 -3.12 4.12
C GLN A 536 -11.43 -3.95 5.27
N PRO A 537 -10.93 -5.18 5.49
CA PRO A 537 -9.96 -5.91 4.67
C PRO A 537 -10.53 -6.33 3.31
N ASP A 538 -9.66 -6.63 2.34
CA ASP A 538 -10.05 -6.98 0.96
C ASP A 538 -11.13 -8.06 0.86
N ARG A 539 -11.16 -9.02 1.79
CA ARG A 539 -12.22 -10.05 1.83
C ARG A 539 -13.63 -9.47 2.00
N LEU A 540 -13.79 -8.37 2.76
CA LEU A 540 -15.07 -7.67 2.85
C LEU A 540 -15.39 -6.92 1.56
N LEU A 541 -14.38 -6.33 0.91
CA LEU A 541 -14.55 -5.66 -0.39
C LEU A 541 -14.96 -6.66 -1.48
N GLU A 542 -14.29 -7.81 -1.56
CA GLU A 542 -14.61 -8.92 -2.46
C GLU A 542 -16.07 -9.37 -2.28
N TYR A 543 -16.49 -9.60 -1.03
CA TYR A 543 -17.87 -10.00 -0.74
C TYR A 543 -18.89 -8.88 -1.02
N PHE A 544 -18.58 -7.62 -0.66
CA PHE A 544 -19.42 -6.46 -0.96
C PHE A 544 -19.64 -6.29 -2.47
N LEU A 545 -18.54 -6.26 -3.23
CA LEU A 545 -18.54 -6.14 -4.68
C LEU A 545 -19.30 -7.31 -5.32
N GLY A 546 -19.03 -8.55 -4.86
CA GLY A 546 -19.72 -9.74 -5.33
C GLY A 546 -21.23 -9.66 -5.13
N ARG A 547 -21.72 -9.17 -3.98
CA ARG A 547 -23.16 -8.94 -3.77
C ARG A 547 -23.74 -7.89 -4.70
N ARG A 548 -23.01 -6.81 -5.00
CA ARG A 548 -23.48 -5.79 -5.95
C ARG A 548 -23.57 -6.35 -7.36
N LEU A 549 -22.55 -7.06 -7.81
CA LEU A 549 -22.49 -7.70 -9.13
C LEU A 549 -23.47 -8.86 -9.29
N HIS A 550 -23.84 -9.53 -8.20
CA HIS A 550 -24.92 -10.52 -8.24
C HIS A 550 -26.27 -9.85 -8.54
N ASN A 551 -26.54 -8.69 -7.93
CA ASN A 551 -27.79 -7.95 -8.11
C ASN A 551 -27.83 -7.13 -9.41
N ASN A 552 -26.69 -6.59 -9.84
CA ASN A 552 -26.54 -5.81 -11.06
C ASN A 552 -25.27 -6.25 -11.82
N PRO A 553 -25.36 -7.29 -12.66
CA PRO A 553 -24.20 -7.80 -13.41
C PRO A 553 -23.63 -6.83 -14.44
N ALA A 554 -24.39 -5.80 -14.84
CA ALA A 554 -24.00 -4.79 -15.82
C ALA A 554 -23.49 -3.50 -15.16
N LEU A 555 -23.18 -3.53 -13.85
CA LEU A 555 -22.77 -2.34 -13.09
C LEU A 555 -21.57 -1.61 -13.72
N PHE A 556 -20.60 -2.35 -14.25
CA PHE A 556 -19.38 -1.78 -14.82
C PHE A 556 -19.47 -1.51 -16.32
N ASP A 557 -20.44 -2.10 -17.05
CA ASP A 557 -20.54 -1.99 -18.52
C ASP A 557 -20.36 -0.56 -19.06
N PRO A 558 -20.95 0.50 -18.47
CA PRO A 558 -20.79 1.88 -18.97
C PRO A 558 -19.40 2.48 -18.77
N HIS A 559 -18.55 1.83 -17.98
CA HIS A 559 -17.23 2.31 -17.58
C HIS A 559 -16.08 1.54 -18.24
N LEU A 560 -16.38 0.53 -19.08
CA LEU A 560 -15.38 -0.36 -19.66
C LEU A 560 -14.82 0.09 -21.01
N GLU A 561 -15.43 1.06 -21.69
CA GLU A 561 -14.97 1.50 -23.01
C GLU A 561 -13.59 2.18 -22.94
N ASP A 562 -13.39 3.04 -21.93
CA ASP A 562 -12.15 3.80 -21.70
C ASP A 562 -11.46 3.43 -20.38
N ILE A 563 -11.66 2.19 -19.90
CA ILE A 563 -11.07 1.75 -18.63
C ILE A 563 -9.54 1.71 -18.71
N SER A 564 -8.86 2.21 -17.68
CA SER A 564 -7.41 2.08 -17.57
C SER A 564 -7.00 0.62 -17.39
N THR A 565 -5.80 0.23 -17.84
CA THR A 565 -5.29 -1.13 -17.63
C THR A 565 -5.26 -1.51 -16.15
N GLY A 566 -4.87 -0.59 -15.27
CA GLY A 566 -4.81 -0.82 -13.82
C GLY A 566 -6.19 -1.01 -13.18
N ASP A 567 -7.20 -0.28 -13.62
CA ASP A 567 -8.58 -0.46 -13.14
C ASP A 567 -9.21 -1.73 -13.67
N ALA A 568 -8.92 -2.09 -14.92
CA ALA A 568 -9.35 -3.36 -15.51
C ALA A 568 -8.75 -4.55 -14.74
N GLU A 569 -7.45 -4.50 -14.46
CA GLU A 569 -6.76 -5.53 -13.65
C GLU A 569 -7.36 -5.66 -12.26
N ARG A 570 -7.63 -4.53 -11.61
CA ARG A 570 -8.25 -4.52 -10.28
C ARG A 570 -9.67 -5.08 -10.30
N LEU A 571 -10.49 -4.68 -11.27
CA LEU A 571 -11.85 -5.18 -11.45
C LEU A 571 -11.84 -6.70 -11.66
N VAL A 572 -11.07 -7.20 -12.63
CA VAL A 572 -11.01 -8.62 -12.97
C VAL A 572 -10.46 -9.43 -11.79
N THR A 573 -9.44 -8.92 -11.09
CA THR A 573 -8.88 -9.58 -9.89
C THR A 573 -9.90 -9.66 -8.76
N LEU A 574 -10.55 -8.55 -8.39
CA LEU A 574 -11.55 -8.52 -7.31
C LEU A 574 -12.76 -9.39 -7.66
N TYR A 575 -13.24 -9.33 -8.91
CA TYR A 575 -14.37 -10.13 -9.35
C TYR A 575 -14.02 -11.63 -9.38
N THR A 576 -12.83 -12.01 -9.85
CA THR A 576 -12.38 -13.41 -9.82
C THR A 576 -12.33 -13.94 -8.38
N ARG A 577 -11.84 -13.14 -7.43
CA ARG A 577 -11.82 -13.48 -6.00
C ARG A 577 -13.22 -13.57 -5.40
N ALA A 578 -14.11 -12.63 -5.74
CA ALA A 578 -15.51 -12.67 -5.31
C ALA A 578 -16.25 -13.89 -5.87
N ALA A 579 -15.98 -14.28 -7.11
CA ALA A 579 -16.57 -15.45 -7.77
C ALA A 579 -16.12 -16.78 -7.14
N ALA A 580 -14.94 -16.82 -6.53
CA ALA A 580 -14.45 -17.95 -5.75
C ALA A 580 -15.06 -18.03 -4.35
N HIS A 581 -15.82 -17.02 -3.91
CA HIS A 581 -16.35 -16.96 -2.56
C HIS A 581 -17.54 -17.94 -2.38
N PRO A 582 -17.50 -18.88 -1.41
CA PRO A 582 -18.54 -19.91 -1.28
C PRO A 582 -19.96 -19.37 -1.04
N ALA A 583 -20.07 -18.22 -0.38
CA ALA A 583 -21.36 -17.56 -0.11
C ALA A 583 -21.97 -16.81 -1.32
N LEU A 584 -21.30 -16.80 -2.48
CA LEU A 584 -21.73 -16.05 -3.68
C LEU A 584 -21.79 -16.95 -4.93
N PRO A 585 -22.64 -18.00 -4.93
CA PRO A 585 -22.72 -18.92 -6.06
C PRO A 585 -23.20 -18.21 -7.34
N GLY A 586 -22.70 -18.67 -8.49
CA GLY A 586 -23.13 -18.20 -9.81
C GLY A 586 -22.43 -16.94 -10.32
N LEU A 587 -21.64 -16.24 -9.48
CA LEU A 587 -20.87 -15.07 -9.92
C LEU A 587 -19.85 -15.38 -11.02
N GLY A 588 -19.30 -16.60 -11.05
CA GLY A 588 -18.40 -17.03 -12.11
C GLY A 588 -19.03 -16.88 -13.49
N THR A 589 -20.29 -17.28 -13.66
CA THR A 589 -21.01 -17.13 -14.94
C THR A 589 -21.16 -15.67 -15.37
N HIS A 590 -21.41 -14.77 -14.42
CA HIS A 590 -21.52 -13.34 -14.70
C HIS A 590 -20.16 -12.75 -15.11
N LEU A 591 -19.06 -13.16 -14.44
CA LEU A 591 -17.70 -12.77 -14.81
C LEU A 591 -17.35 -13.27 -16.21
N THR A 592 -17.65 -14.53 -16.53
CA THR A 592 -17.46 -15.10 -17.87
C THR A 592 -18.15 -14.24 -18.93
N ALA A 593 -19.43 -13.91 -18.70
CA ALA A 593 -20.22 -13.11 -19.64
C ALA A 593 -19.70 -11.67 -19.79
N LEU A 594 -19.25 -11.04 -18.70
CA LEU A 594 -18.67 -9.69 -18.72
C LEU A 594 -17.39 -9.67 -19.57
N CYS A 595 -16.45 -10.59 -19.29
CA CYS A 595 -15.19 -10.68 -20.02
C CYS A 595 -15.39 -11.00 -21.51
N ALA A 596 -16.31 -11.91 -21.85
CA ALA A 596 -16.62 -12.21 -23.25
C ALA A 596 -17.24 -11.01 -23.98
N ARG A 597 -18.16 -10.27 -23.33
CA ARG A 597 -18.80 -9.08 -23.91
C ARG A 597 -17.82 -7.92 -24.12
N HIS A 598 -16.89 -7.72 -23.20
CA HIS A 598 -15.92 -6.63 -23.22
C HIS A 598 -14.49 -7.12 -23.49
N ILE A 599 -14.34 -8.13 -24.35
CA ILE A 599 -13.06 -8.82 -24.58
C ILE A 599 -11.94 -7.90 -25.06
N ARG A 600 -12.25 -6.82 -25.79
CA ARG A 600 -11.24 -5.85 -26.25
C ARG A 600 -10.56 -5.11 -25.09
N ALA A 601 -11.34 -4.77 -24.07
CA ALA A 601 -10.86 -4.05 -22.89
C ALA A 601 -10.32 -5.03 -21.82
N LEU A 602 -11.03 -6.13 -21.59
CA LEU A 602 -10.75 -7.05 -20.49
C LEU A 602 -9.93 -8.28 -20.89
N GLY A 603 -9.77 -8.57 -22.18
CA GLY A 603 -9.13 -9.79 -22.69
C GLY A 603 -7.68 -9.94 -22.25
N PRO A 604 -6.78 -8.97 -22.54
CA PRO A 604 -5.39 -9.04 -22.11
C PRO A 604 -5.26 -9.21 -20.59
N VAL A 605 -6.05 -8.45 -19.85
CA VAL A 605 -6.10 -8.52 -18.38
C VAL A 605 -6.60 -9.89 -17.90
N ALA A 606 -7.60 -10.48 -18.56
CA ALA A 606 -8.10 -11.80 -18.22
C ALA A 606 -7.04 -12.89 -18.43
N VAL A 607 -6.19 -12.75 -19.45
CA VAL A 607 -5.02 -13.61 -19.66
C VAL A 607 -4.05 -13.49 -18.48
N ASP A 608 -3.67 -12.27 -18.11
CA ASP A 608 -2.76 -12.02 -16.99
C ASP A 608 -3.31 -12.57 -15.66
N VAL A 609 -4.53 -12.18 -15.30
CA VAL A 609 -5.17 -12.60 -14.04
C VAL A 609 -5.39 -14.12 -14.00
N ALA A 610 -5.64 -14.79 -15.13
CA ALA A 610 -5.78 -16.24 -15.17
C ALA A 610 -4.49 -16.99 -14.75
N THR A 611 -3.31 -16.41 -15.00
CA THR A 611 -2.02 -16.99 -14.56
C THR A 611 -1.79 -16.81 -13.06
N GLN A 612 -2.44 -15.82 -12.45
CA GLN A 612 -2.22 -15.39 -11.06
C GLN A 612 -3.31 -15.89 -10.10
N ALA A 613 -4.54 -16.10 -10.59
CA ALA A 613 -5.69 -16.42 -9.75
C ALA A 613 -5.71 -17.87 -9.25
N GLU A 614 -6.27 -18.11 -8.07
CA GLU A 614 -6.47 -19.48 -7.55
C GLU A 614 -7.50 -20.26 -8.36
N ASN A 615 -8.57 -19.58 -8.80
CA ASN A 615 -9.70 -20.16 -9.52
C ASN A 615 -9.95 -19.42 -10.84
N PRO A 616 -9.11 -19.63 -11.88
CA PRO A 616 -9.19 -18.90 -13.13
C PRO A 616 -10.32 -19.38 -14.08
N GLY A 617 -11.07 -20.42 -13.70
CA GLY A 617 -12.06 -21.08 -14.55
C GLY A 617 -13.02 -20.14 -15.32
N PRO A 618 -13.64 -19.14 -14.67
CA PRO A 618 -14.49 -18.17 -15.37
C PRO A 618 -13.77 -17.36 -16.46
N LEU A 619 -12.51 -16.99 -16.22
CA LEU A 619 -11.70 -16.25 -17.19
C LEU A 619 -11.33 -17.13 -18.38
N LEU A 620 -10.86 -18.36 -18.11
CA LEU A 620 -10.54 -19.35 -19.15
C LEU A 620 -11.77 -19.62 -20.03
N GLN A 621 -12.94 -19.81 -19.41
CA GLN A 621 -14.18 -20.03 -20.13
C GLN A 621 -14.56 -18.84 -21.03
N ALA A 622 -14.33 -17.60 -20.59
CA ALA A 622 -14.60 -16.41 -21.41
C ALA A 622 -13.66 -16.33 -22.63
N LEU A 623 -12.38 -16.61 -22.40
CA LEU A 623 -11.36 -16.66 -23.44
C LEU A 623 -11.66 -17.77 -24.47
N GLU A 624 -12.04 -18.96 -24.02
CA GLU A 624 -12.46 -20.09 -24.86
C GLU A 624 -13.71 -19.75 -25.67
N GLN A 625 -14.76 -19.18 -25.05
CA GLN A 625 -16.00 -18.80 -25.74
C GLN A 625 -15.73 -17.77 -26.85
N THR A 626 -14.90 -16.77 -26.57
CA THR A 626 -14.53 -15.74 -27.56
C THR A 626 -13.72 -16.36 -28.70
N THR A 627 -12.82 -17.27 -28.38
CA THR A 627 -11.99 -17.98 -29.37
C THR A 627 -12.81 -19.00 -30.16
N ALA A 628 -13.94 -19.49 -29.64
CA ALA A 628 -14.85 -20.40 -30.34
C ALA A 628 -15.89 -19.67 -31.22
N ASP A 629 -16.17 -18.39 -30.98
CA ASP A 629 -17.07 -17.57 -31.80
C ASP A 629 -16.40 -17.13 -33.12
N THR A 630 -16.89 -17.61 -34.26
CA THR A 630 -16.29 -17.36 -35.59
C THR A 630 -16.48 -15.93 -36.07
N THR A 631 -17.33 -15.15 -35.39
CA THR A 631 -17.56 -13.74 -35.69
C THR A 631 -16.54 -12.81 -35.01
N THR A 632 -15.73 -13.34 -34.09
CA THR A 632 -14.66 -12.59 -33.42
C THR A 632 -13.65 -12.03 -34.43
N PRO A 633 -13.44 -10.69 -34.47
CA PRO A 633 -12.49 -10.07 -35.39
C PRO A 633 -11.05 -10.56 -35.15
N ILE A 634 -10.26 -10.65 -36.22
CA ILE A 634 -8.89 -11.16 -36.16
C ILE A 634 -7.99 -10.27 -35.30
N GLU A 635 -8.27 -8.97 -35.23
CA GLU A 635 -7.53 -8.01 -34.42
C GLU A 635 -7.67 -8.31 -32.93
N VAL A 636 -8.84 -8.81 -32.51
CA VAL A 636 -9.07 -9.24 -31.12
C VAL A 636 -8.29 -10.52 -30.82
N LEU A 637 -8.29 -11.47 -31.74
CA LEU A 637 -7.51 -12.71 -31.58
C LEU A 637 -6.00 -12.42 -31.56
N ALA A 638 -5.54 -11.44 -32.36
CA ALA A 638 -4.16 -10.97 -32.35
C ALA A 638 -3.80 -10.34 -31.00
N GLN A 639 -4.65 -9.44 -30.48
CA GLN A 639 -4.48 -8.83 -29.16
C GLN A 639 -4.38 -9.88 -28.05
N LEU A 640 -5.26 -10.87 -28.05
CA LEU A 640 -5.23 -11.99 -27.09
C LEU A 640 -3.97 -12.86 -27.24
N SER A 641 -3.55 -13.13 -28.48
CA SER A 641 -2.33 -13.90 -28.75
C SER A 641 -1.06 -13.16 -28.33
N ASP A 642 -1.04 -11.83 -28.47
CA ASP A 642 0.10 -10.99 -28.10
C ASP A 642 0.18 -10.83 -26.57
N ALA A 643 -0.96 -10.90 -25.87
CA ALA A 643 -1.03 -10.92 -24.41
C ALA A 643 -0.59 -12.26 -23.78
N LEU A 644 -0.50 -13.35 -24.55
CA LEU A 644 -0.10 -14.63 -24.02
C LEU A 644 1.32 -14.59 -23.45
N PRO A 645 1.54 -15.10 -22.22
CA PRO A 645 2.89 -15.25 -21.70
C PRO A 645 3.70 -16.21 -22.58
N HIS A 646 5.03 -16.13 -22.48
CA HIS A 646 5.92 -17.06 -23.20
C HIS A 646 5.62 -18.52 -22.84
N PHE A 647 5.29 -18.79 -21.57
CA PHE A 647 4.94 -20.12 -21.08
C PHE A 647 3.82 -20.03 -20.03
N SER A 648 2.85 -20.94 -20.10
CA SER A 648 1.78 -21.12 -19.10
C SER A 648 1.16 -22.49 -19.28
N HIS A 649 1.07 -23.30 -18.22
CA HIS A 649 0.41 -24.60 -18.27
C HIS A 649 -1.12 -24.45 -18.28
N ARG A 650 -1.66 -23.49 -17.52
CA ARG A 650 -3.10 -23.17 -17.41
C ARG A 650 -3.66 -22.70 -18.73
N LEU A 651 -2.90 -21.89 -19.47
CA LEU A 651 -3.31 -21.35 -20.74
C LEU A 651 -2.84 -22.23 -21.91
N ALA A 652 -2.11 -23.33 -21.70
CA ALA A 652 -1.48 -24.08 -22.79
C ALA A 652 -2.49 -24.54 -23.85
N GLU A 653 -3.61 -25.15 -23.43
CA GLU A 653 -4.64 -25.61 -24.35
C GLU A 653 -5.30 -24.43 -25.09
N TRP A 654 -5.69 -23.39 -24.36
CA TRP A 654 -6.30 -22.19 -24.95
C TRP A 654 -5.33 -21.45 -25.89
N ALA A 655 -4.05 -21.37 -25.55
CA ALA A 655 -3.00 -20.80 -26.38
C ALA A 655 -2.85 -21.54 -27.72
N GLY A 656 -2.98 -22.87 -27.69
CA GLY A 656 -3.06 -23.69 -28.90
C GLY A 656 -4.30 -23.35 -29.74
N GLN A 657 -5.46 -23.21 -29.11
CA GLN A 657 -6.73 -22.88 -29.79
C GLN A 657 -6.70 -21.50 -30.46
N VAL A 658 -6.26 -20.45 -29.73
CA VAL A 658 -6.19 -19.09 -30.29
C VAL A 658 -5.15 -18.99 -31.41
N SER A 659 -4.02 -19.68 -31.27
CA SER A 659 -2.99 -19.73 -32.33
C SER A 659 -3.50 -20.42 -33.59
N ASP A 660 -4.24 -21.52 -33.45
CA ASP A 660 -4.85 -22.23 -34.58
C ASP A 660 -5.90 -21.37 -35.29
N ARG A 661 -6.79 -20.72 -34.51
CA ARG A 661 -7.75 -19.73 -34.98
C ARG A 661 -7.10 -18.60 -35.77
N MET A 662 -6.03 -18.03 -35.23
CA MET A 662 -5.25 -16.96 -35.87
C MET A 662 -4.66 -17.40 -37.20
N VAL A 663 -4.03 -18.58 -37.24
CA VAL A 663 -3.46 -19.14 -38.48
C VAL A 663 -4.55 -19.41 -39.51
N HIS A 664 -5.71 -19.93 -39.11
CA HIS A 664 -6.82 -20.17 -40.03
C HIS A 664 -7.34 -18.87 -40.66
N ALA A 665 -7.60 -17.86 -39.84
CA ALA A 665 -8.06 -16.55 -40.31
C ALA A 665 -7.03 -15.86 -41.22
N LEU A 666 -5.74 -15.89 -40.86
CA LEU A 666 -4.66 -15.32 -41.67
C LEU A 666 -4.46 -16.07 -42.99
N ARG A 667 -4.69 -17.39 -43.04
CA ARG A 667 -4.67 -18.14 -44.30
C ARG A 667 -5.79 -17.69 -45.25
N GLU A 668 -7.00 -17.47 -44.72
CA GLU A 668 -8.12 -16.97 -45.53
C GLU A 668 -7.88 -15.56 -46.07
N GLN A 669 -7.24 -14.69 -45.28
CA GLN A 669 -6.87 -13.34 -45.70
C GLN A 669 -5.70 -13.35 -46.70
N ALA A 670 -4.65 -14.14 -46.46
CA ALA A 670 -3.52 -14.29 -47.38
C ALA A 670 -3.92 -14.93 -48.72
N ALA A 671 -4.99 -15.74 -48.76
CA ALA A 671 -5.55 -16.23 -50.02
C ALA A 671 -6.19 -15.12 -50.87
N LYS A 672 -6.63 -14.02 -50.24
CA LYS A 672 -7.25 -12.86 -50.91
C LYS A 672 -6.22 -11.78 -51.24
N ASP A 673 -5.29 -11.53 -50.34
CA ASP A 673 -4.21 -10.54 -50.48
C ASP A 673 -2.89 -11.07 -49.88
N PRO A 674 -2.10 -11.83 -50.65
CA PRO A 674 -0.88 -12.45 -50.15
C PRO A 674 0.16 -11.43 -49.66
N ASP A 675 0.33 -10.30 -50.36
CA ASP A 675 1.38 -9.34 -50.06
C ASP A 675 1.15 -8.62 -48.73
N ALA A 676 -0.11 -8.42 -48.34
CA ALA A 676 -0.48 -7.82 -47.07
C ALA A 676 -0.35 -8.80 -45.88
N PHE A 677 -0.75 -10.07 -46.06
CA PHE A 677 -0.97 -10.98 -44.92
C PHE A 677 0.04 -12.13 -44.79
N LEU A 678 0.87 -12.42 -45.79
CA LEU A 678 1.92 -13.44 -45.67
C LEU A 678 2.92 -13.17 -44.52
N PRO A 679 3.36 -11.92 -44.23
CA PRO A 679 4.23 -11.64 -43.09
C PRO A 679 3.61 -12.04 -41.75
N ASP A 680 2.35 -11.67 -41.53
CA ASP A 680 1.61 -12.01 -40.31
C ASP A 680 1.30 -13.50 -40.21
N LEU A 681 0.97 -14.16 -41.32
CA LEU A 681 0.78 -15.60 -41.35
C LEU A 681 2.06 -16.35 -40.94
N ALA A 682 3.22 -15.93 -41.46
CA ALA A 682 4.49 -16.53 -41.09
C ALA A 682 4.84 -16.33 -39.61
N ARG A 683 4.55 -15.14 -39.05
CA ARG A 683 4.71 -14.86 -37.62
C ARG A 683 3.79 -15.74 -36.77
N SER A 684 2.51 -15.82 -37.13
CA SER A 684 1.52 -16.63 -36.41
C SER A 684 1.82 -18.13 -36.48
N LEU A 685 2.28 -18.65 -37.62
CA LEU A 685 2.73 -20.05 -37.74
C LEU A 685 3.95 -20.36 -36.86
N ASN A 686 4.89 -19.41 -36.75
CA ASN A 686 6.03 -19.56 -35.84
C ASN A 686 5.56 -19.59 -34.37
N ASN A 687 4.65 -18.70 -33.99
CA ASN A 687 4.09 -18.70 -32.64
C ASN A 687 3.30 -19.99 -32.37
N GLN A 688 2.48 -20.44 -33.33
CA GLN A 688 1.74 -21.71 -33.24
C GLN A 688 2.70 -22.90 -33.07
N ALA A 689 3.84 -22.92 -33.77
CA ALA A 689 4.85 -23.96 -33.60
C ALA A 689 5.36 -24.04 -32.16
N ASN A 690 5.62 -22.90 -31.52
CA ASN A 690 6.01 -22.86 -30.11
C ASN A 690 4.89 -23.41 -29.20
N ARG A 691 3.64 -22.95 -29.39
CA ARG A 691 2.49 -23.43 -28.58
C ARG A 691 2.23 -24.92 -28.75
N LEU A 692 2.37 -25.45 -29.96
CA LEU A 692 2.23 -26.88 -30.23
C LEU A 692 3.36 -27.69 -29.58
N ALA A 693 4.59 -27.16 -29.56
CA ALA A 693 5.70 -27.78 -28.87
C ALA A 693 5.48 -27.84 -27.35
N ASP A 694 4.96 -26.77 -26.75
CA ASP A 694 4.60 -26.71 -25.33
C ASP A 694 3.51 -27.75 -24.96
N LEU A 695 2.57 -28.00 -25.88
CA LEU A 695 1.55 -29.05 -25.77
C LEU A 695 2.09 -30.46 -26.07
N GLY A 696 3.38 -30.62 -26.39
CA GLY A 696 3.99 -31.90 -26.75
C GLY A 696 3.67 -32.40 -28.17
N ARG A 697 2.96 -31.61 -29.00
CA ARG A 697 2.55 -31.92 -30.38
C ARG A 697 3.68 -31.59 -31.37
N ARG A 698 4.83 -32.26 -31.19
CA ARG A 698 6.10 -31.95 -31.88
C ARG A 698 6.04 -32.04 -33.41
N GLU A 699 5.32 -33.01 -33.97
CA GLU A 699 5.20 -33.17 -35.42
C GLU A 699 4.43 -32.01 -36.06
N GLU A 700 3.35 -31.58 -35.42
CA GLU A 700 2.55 -30.44 -35.89
C GLU A 700 3.32 -29.12 -35.74
N ALA A 701 4.10 -28.97 -34.66
CA ALA A 701 5.01 -27.85 -34.49
C ALA A 701 6.07 -27.76 -35.61
N LEU A 702 6.66 -28.90 -36.00
CA LEU A 702 7.61 -28.96 -37.10
C LEU A 702 6.96 -28.55 -38.43
N ASN A 703 5.71 -28.97 -38.68
CA ASN A 703 4.97 -28.60 -39.88
C ASN A 703 4.72 -27.08 -39.93
N ALA A 704 4.22 -26.49 -38.84
CA ALA A 704 3.94 -25.06 -38.76
C ALA A 704 5.22 -24.20 -38.93
N SER A 705 6.32 -24.57 -38.27
CA SER A 705 7.61 -23.87 -38.41
C SER A 705 8.20 -24.01 -39.82
N THR A 706 8.07 -25.18 -40.45
CA THR A 706 8.52 -25.41 -41.83
C THR A 706 7.75 -24.52 -42.82
N GLU A 707 6.44 -24.40 -42.62
CA GLU A 707 5.61 -23.51 -43.44
C GLU A 707 5.98 -22.04 -43.25
N ALA A 708 6.18 -21.59 -42.00
CA ALA A 708 6.63 -20.23 -41.70
C ALA A 708 7.96 -19.89 -42.40
N VAL A 709 8.94 -20.79 -42.35
CA VAL A 709 10.24 -20.62 -43.03
C VAL A 709 10.07 -20.54 -44.55
N ARG A 710 9.19 -21.36 -45.14
CA ARG A 710 8.89 -21.30 -46.56
C ARG A 710 8.33 -19.93 -46.96
N ILE A 711 7.36 -19.40 -46.20
CA ILE A 711 6.79 -18.07 -46.46
C ILE A 711 7.87 -16.98 -46.33
N ARG A 712 8.68 -17.00 -45.26
CA ARG A 712 9.77 -16.02 -45.06
C ARG A 712 10.82 -16.07 -46.18
N ARG A 713 11.14 -17.25 -46.71
CA ARG A 713 12.03 -17.38 -47.89
C ARG A 713 11.44 -16.72 -49.12
N THR A 714 10.15 -16.92 -49.38
CA THR A 714 9.46 -16.25 -50.50
C THR A 714 9.46 -14.74 -50.34
N LEU A 715 9.13 -14.24 -49.13
CA LEU A 715 9.13 -12.80 -48.85
C LEU A 715 10.52 -12.18 -49.04
N ALA A 716 11.59 -12.82 -48.53
CA ALA A 716 12.96 -12.35 -48.71
C ALA A 716 13.42 -12.35 -50.18
N GLN A 717 12.89 -13.25 -51.02
CA GLN A 717 13.16 -13.24 -52.47
C GLN A 717 12.40 -12.11 -53.19
N GLN A 718 11.20 -11.77 -52.72
CA GLN A 718 10.35 -10.73 -53.30
C GLN A 718 10.73 -9.32 -52.84
N ARG A 719 11.24 -9.17 -51.61
CA ARG A 719 11.69 -7.91 -50.99
C ARG A 719 13.00 -8.14 -50.22
N PRO A 720 14.15 -8.06 -50.90
CA PRO A 720 15.46 -8.35 -50.31
C PRO A 720 16.08 -7.18 -49.50
N ASP A 721 15.49 -5.99 -49.58
CA ASP A 721 15.83 -4.79 -48.79
C ASP A 721 14.99 -4.76 -47.49
#